data_AF-A0A919RY87-F1
#
_entry.id   AF-A0A919RY87-F1
#
_cell.length_a   1.000
_cell.length_b   1.000
_cell.length_c   1.000
_cell.angle_alpha   90.00
_cell.angle_beta   90.00
_cell.angle_gamma   90.00
#
_symmetry.space_group_name_H-M   'P 1'
#
loop_
_entity.id
_entity.type
_entity.pdbx_description
1 polymer ?
#
loop_
_entity_poly.entity_id
_entity_poly.type
_entity_poly.pdbx_seq_one_letter_code
_entity_poly.pdbx_strand_id
1 'polypeptide(L)'
;MINTFNKNKPISLIGKEYALKGVNPLEPKVFRDLVKRRAMDILNITPNNEEWEVDESVRKEVEKNIYEKIHKENNLLPVDFLYKGVEKARAVCRISTPDGLGTGFLIDKGMIMTNNHVIQSKEIAEQSFAEFYYEADKQVVKVKLKPEDIFITSVVDDLDFTIVSCENLGIEDIKPVHLLRSSVTITRGEFVNIIQHPNGRKKEVALQDNKVTYVYDKVIRYNTDTEPGSSGSAVFNNKWELVALHHAGWFTDDNNQEAENEGIRISAIVNRLIKLANEGNQNASRILTTVEGTSPYLGLFDVHGLIQNEKDLLEVEIPSFKGDKRFADIGFWNIEHFNNSVNQQRVTNVAKIVANLSMDVLGLVEVENSALDRLVVELKKSSINMNYVYLNAEGTQDLAVLYDVETTNVELRNDINEKYKSILSSKTNLGNDVFPKKREPLFVKCIVKEEDKDIEFLMIVVHLKAFGDPESMTRRKLAANIISVIIDDLRKDESFKNIPIVLGGDFNQTLDGDILGSLIDSPYLFTLTTDDAKAGYVSYIGNRFSLIDHIIVSNDVKLGSISDDDAAIVRLDKSIRRYVNNISDHVPLVVRLIYKNAGNIPEYFRNKHNSLCTIVKDEDSIEKTLLKLHINKSKLENQINYYNEEQDKLLINEYYTDIHFNIGDKKILFKDISKLVTNTHTKWLSYDKSKRELFSLVDLRENGLIKSIYSGKLTDPEELIREDYELEKVKKQACKGLLVDARYLTQVDKEEIIEIIESTCNCNVEHVVPQSWFNHKSPMKGDLHHLFTCEKACNQFRDDDEYYDFPDYNPESNIERTISNCGKGEFEKFEPESGKGEVARAVLYFLLRYPGKIKENRRNRINIDLLLTWHKEFPVSLYEKHRNKAIYELQGNRNPLIDFPQCANGIDFSLSLV
;
A
#
# COMPACT_ATOMS: atom_id res chain seq x y z
N MET A 1 -33.29 -27.90 -79.99
CA MET A 1 -34.41 -27.68 -79.04
C MET A 1 -33.83 -27.45 -77.65
N ILE A 2 -34.57 -26.78 -76.78
CA ILE A 2 -34.05 -26.16 -75.56
C ILE A 2 -33.93 -27.17 -74.41
N ASN A 3 -32.77 -27.20 -73.73
CA ASN A 3 -32.63 -27.81 -72.41
C ASN A 3 -33.21 -26.87 -71.35
N THR A 4 -34.07 -27.39 -70.47
CA THR A 4 -34.44 -26.72 -69.21
C THR A 4 -33.97 -27.55 -68.04
N PHE A 5 -33.08 -26.97 -67.22
CA PHE A 5 -32.60 -27.58 -65.99
C PHE A 5 -33.72 -27.66 -64.93
N ASN A 6 -33.63 -28.66 -64.06
CA ASN A 6 -34.63 -28.97 -63.03
C ASN A 6 -34.92 -27.79 -62.09
N LYS A 7 -36.21 -27.45 -61.97
CA LYS A 7 -36.74 -26.86 -60.74
C LYS A 7 -36.74 -27.96 -59.66
N ASN A 8 -35.87 -27.84 -58.67
CA ASN A 8 -35.99 -28.38 -57.30
C ASN A 8 -34.67 -28.19 -56.52
N LYS A 9 -34.27 -26.93 -56.31
CA LYS A 9 -33.53 -26.57 -55.09
C LYS A 9 -34.54 -25.92 -54.14
N PRO A 10 -34.61 -26.32 -52.85
CA PRO A 10 -35.37 -25.55 -51.87
C PRO A 10 -34.78 -24.14 -51.78
N ILE A 11 -35.64 -23.16 -51.52
CA ILE A 11 -35.23 -21.81 -51.15
C ILE A 11 -34.43 -21.96 -49.85
N SER A 12 -33.16 -21.53 -49.83
CA SER A 12 -32.33 -21.69 -48.64
C SER A 12 -32.93 -20.87 -47.50
N LEU A 13 -32.97 -21.47 -46.31
CA LEU A 13 -33.33 -20.79 -45.08
C LEU A 13 -32.18 -19.84 -44.72
N ILE A 14 -32.27 -18.60 -45.21
CA ILE A 14 -31.28 -17.54 -45.02
C ILE A 14 -30.88 -17.48 -43.53
N GLY A 15 -29.57 -17.45 -43.27
CA GLY A 15 -28.98 -17.33 -41.95
C GLY A 15 -28.88 -18.62 -41.13
N LYS A 16 -29.74 -19.64 -41.31
CA LYS A 16 -29.66 -20.88 -40.50
C LYS A 16 -28.38 -21.69 -40.73
N GLU A 17 -27.73 -21.52 -41.89
CA GLU A 17 -26.44 -22.14 -42.21
C GLU A 17 -25.22 -21.41 -41.60
N TYR A 18 -25.41 -20.17 -41.11
CA TYR A 18 -24.39 -19.33 -40.48
C TYR A 18 -24.64 -19.06 -38.97
N ALA A 19 -25.73 -19.60 -38.41
CA ALA A 19 -26.07 -19.46 -37.00
C ALA A 19 -25.15 -20.33 -36.11
N LEU A 20 -24.65 -19.77 -35.01
CA LEU A 20 -23.76 -20.49 -34.10
C LEU A 20 -24.49 -21.63 -33.37
N LYS A 21 -23.87 -22.81 -33.34
CA LYS A 21 -24.43 -23.99 -32.65
C LYS A 21 -23.94 -24.06 -31.21
N GLY A 22 -24.84 -24.33 -30.27
CA GLY A 22 -24.50 -24.57 -28.86
C GLY A 22 -24.26 -23.31 -28.01
N VAL A 23 -24.61 -22.12 -28.53
CA VAL A 23 -24.70 -20.88 -27.74
C VAL A 23 -25.73 -21.04 -26.63
N ASN A 24 -25.33 -20.80 -25.38
CA ASN A 24 -26.20 -20.88 -24.21
C ASN A 24 -26.58 -19.45 -23.75
N PRO A 25 -27.82 -19.23 -23.27
CA PRO A 25 -28.17 -17.97 -22.61
C PRO A 25 -27.19 -17.69 -21.46
N LEU A 26 -26.90 -16.42 -21.18
CA LEU A 26 -26.13 -16.06 -20.01
C LEU A 26 -26.79 -16.62 -18.73
N GLU A 27 -26.00 -17.30 -17.92
CA GLU A 27 -26.43 -17.91 -16.65
C GLU A 27 -27.16 -16.88 -15.75
N PRO A 28 -28.12 -17.27 -14.89
CA PRO A 28 -28.93 -16.30 -14.17
C PRO A 28 -28.15 -15.35 -13.23
N LYS A 29 -26.99 -15.73 -12.68
CA LYS A 29 -26.13 -14.80 -11.89
C LYS A 29 -25.34 -13.85 -12.80
N VAL A 30 -24.78 -14.40 -13.86
CA VAL A 30 -24.01 -13.75 -14.94
C VAL A 30 -24.83 -12.61 -15.55
N PHE A 31 -26.08 -12.90 -15.93
CA PHE A 31 -27.04 -11.89 -16.39
C PHE A 31 -27.46 -10.87 -15.31
N ARG A 32 -27.53 -11.25 -14.02
CA ARG A 32 -27.80 -10.28 -12.93
C ARG A 32 -26.65 -9.30 -12.72
N ASP A 33 -25.41 -9.76 -12.77
CA ASP A 33 -24.22 -8.91 -12.60
C ASP A 33 -24.07 -7.93 -13.78
N LEU A 34 -24.49 -8.33 -14.98
CA LEU A 34 -24.64 -7.47 -16.16
C LEU A 34 -25.68 -6.37 -15.93
N VAL A 35 -26.89 -6.73 -15.49
CA VAL A 35 -27.97 -5.78 -15.20
C VAL A 35 -27.62 -4.84 -14.03
N LYS A 36 -26.95 -5.35 -12.98
CA LYS A 36 -26.52 -4.58 -11.81
C LYS A 36 -25.50 -3.50 -12.15
N ARG A 37 -24.47 -3.82 -12.94
CA ARG A 37 -23.51 -2.81 -13.45
C ARG A 37 -24.22 -1.75 -14.29
N ARG A 38 -25.13 -2.18 -15.17
CA ARG A 38 -25.94 -1.25 -15.98
C ARG A 38 -26.87 -0.36 -15.13
N ALA A 39 -27.34 -0.86 -13.98
CA ALA A 39 -28.09 -0.10 -13.00
C ALA A 39 -27.24 1.05 -12.41
N MET A 40 -26.00 0.75 -12.01
CA MET A 40 -25.07 1.77 -11.51
C MET A 40 -24.80 2.83 -12.60
N ASP A 41 -24.47 2.42 -13.82
CA ASP A 41 -24.17 3.32 -14.95
C ASP A 41 -25.34 4.26 -15.32
N ILE A 42 -26.56 3.74 -15.47
CA ILE A 42 -27.71 4.50 -16.00
C ILE A 42 -28.44 5.26 -14.90
N LEU A 43 -28.56 4.66 -13.71
CA LEU A 43 -29.37 5.20 -12.63
C LEU A 43 -28.54 6.05 -11.66
N ASN A 44 -27.21 5.90 -11.68
CA ASN A 44 -26.29 6.48 -10.71
C ASN A 44 -26.66 6.10 -9.26
N ILE A 45 -27.11 4.86 -9.07
CA ILE A 45 -27.44 4.26 -7.77
C ILE A 45 -26.56 3.04 -7.52
N THR A 46 -26.02 2.92 -6.31
CA THR A 46 -25.36 1.72 -5.83
C THR A 46 -26.41 0.90 -5.07
N PRO A 47 -27.04 -0.13 -5.66
CA PRO A 47 -28.02 -0.94 -4.93
C PRO A 47 -27.35 -1.63 -3.73
N ASN A 48 -28.04 -1.62 -2.58
CA ASN A 48 -27.60 -2.33 -1.38
C ASN A 48 -27.41 -3.83 -1.70
N ASN A 49 -26.20 -4.35 -1.49
CA ASN A 49 -25.82 -5.69 -1.91
C ASN A 49 -26.62 -6.79 -1.18
N GLU A 50 -26.92 -6.61 0.10
CA GLU A 50 -27.70 -7.58 0.87
C GLU A 50 -29.17 -7.59 0.44
N GLU A 51 -29.81 -6.41 0.33
CA GLU A 51 -31.20 -6.30 -0.14
C GLU A 51 -31.35 -6.75 -1.61
N TRP A 52 -30.38 -6.50 -2.48
CA TRP A 52 -30.47 -6.90 -3.89
C TRP A 52 -30.45 -8.42 -4.12
N GLU A 53 -29.62 -9.14 -3.36
CA GLU A 53 -29.53 -10.60 -3.50
C GLU A 53 -30.63 -11.34 -2.71
N VAL A 54 -31.10 -10.78 -1.60
CA VAL A 54 -32.04 -11.44 -0.67
C VAL A 54 -33.49 -10.99 -0.85
N ASP A 55 -33.74 -9.70 -1.15
CA ASP A 55 -35.09 -9.16 -1.38
C ASP A 55 -35.45 -9.18 -2.88
N GLU A 56 -36.19 -10.23 -3.27
CA GLU A 56 -36.68 -10.36 -4.63
C GLU A 56 -37.68 -9.26 -5.03
N SER A 57 -38.33 -8.57 -4.09
CA SER A 57 -39.22 -7.45 -4.40
C SER A 57 -38.44 -6.20 -4.79
N VAL A 58 -37.39 -5.84 -4.04
CA VAL A 58 -36.46 -4.76 -4.40
C VAL A 58 -35.73 -5.07 -5.71
N ARG A 59 -35.27 -6.32 -5.89
CA ARG A 59 -34.66 -6.75 -7.15
C ARG A 59 -35.63 -6.63 -8.32
N LYS A 60 -36.87 -7.13 -8.19
CA LYS A 60 -37.90 -6.99 -9.23
C LYS A 60 -38.28 -5.54 -9.46
N GLU A 61 -38.26 -4.69 -8.44
CA GLU A 61 -38.52 -3.26 -8.57
C GLU A 61 -37.40 -2.55 -9.34
N VAL A 62 -36.12 -2.87 -9.10
CA VAL A 62 -35.03 -2.22 -9.86
C VAL A 62 -34.80 -2.85 -11.23
N GLU A 63 -34.95 -4.17 -11.40
CA GLU A 63 -35.07 -4.79 -12.73
C GLU A 63 -36.21 -4.10 -13.50
N LYS A 64 -37.39 -3.95 -12.88
CA LYS A 64 -38.51 -3.18 -13.43
C LYS A 64 -38.18 -1.71 -13.63
N ASN A 65 -37.38 -1.04 -12.81
CA ASN A 65 -37.01 0.38 -13.02
C ASN A 65 -35.98 0.55 -14.15
N ILE A 66 -35.10 -0.42 -14.37
CA ILE A 66 -34.19 -0.46 -15.53
C ILE A 66 -35.03 -0.73 -16.79
N TYR A 67 -35.84 -1.79 -16.78
CA TYR A 67 -36.78 -2.07 -17.87
C TYR A 67 -37.75 -0.91 -18.09
N GLU A 68 -38.29 -0.25 -17.06
CA GLU A 68 -39.18 0.91 -17.21
C GLU A 68 -38.43 2.15 -17.70
N LYS A 69 -37.18 2.41 -17.31
CA LYS A 69 -36.40 3.51 -17.89
C LYS A 69 -35.96 3.24 -19.33
N ILE A 70 -35.84 1.98 -19.73
CA ILE A 70 -35.53 1.55 -21.11
C ILE A 70 -36.81 1.43 -21.97
N HIS A 71 -37.97 1.12 -21.37
CA HIS A 71 -39.19 0.68 -22.07
C HIS A 71 -40.42 1.58 -21.82
N LYS A 72 -40.37 2.58 -20.92
CA LYS A 72 -41.29 3.74 -20.96
C LYS A 72 -40.83 4.66 -22.10
N GLU A 73 -41.18 4.25 -23.30
CA GLU A 73 -40.64 4.74 -24.58
C GLU A 73 -40.54 6.26 -24.66
N ASN A 74 -39.32 6.74 -24.49
CA ASN A 74 -38.89 8.07 -24.91
C ASN A 74 -37.73 7.90 -25.90
N ASN A 75 -38.07 7.77 -27.18
CA ASN A 75 -37.11 7.61 -28.27
C ASN A 75 -36.44 8.94 -28.69
N LEU A 76 -36.50 9.98 -27.84
CA LEU A 76 -35.79 11.24 -28.06
C LEU A 76 -34.28 11.05 -27.83
N LEU A 77 -33.57 10.76 -28.91
CA LEU A 77 -32.12 10.87 -28.96
C LEU A 77 -31.71 12.34 -29.16
N PRO A 78 -30.64 12.82 -28.51
CA PRO A 78 -30.15 14.18 -28.74
C PRO A 78 -29.61 14.32 -30.17
N VAL A 79 -29.70 15.51 -30.77
CA VAL A 79 -29.37 15.72 -32.19
C VAL A 79 -27.92 15.35 -32.54
N ASP A 80 -27.00 15.41 -31.56
CA ASP A 80 -25.60 14.99 -31.74
C ASP A 80 -25.43 13.48 -31.96
N PHE A 81 -26.44 12.66 -31.65
CA PHE A 81 -26.53 11.27 -32.06
C PHE A 81 -26.33 11.12 -33.58
N LEU A 82 -26.94 11.98 -34.40
CA LEU A 82 -26.80 11.89 -35.86
C LEU A 82 -25.39 12.28 -36.31
N TYR A 83 -24.77 13.31 -35.72
CA TYR A 83 -23.40 13.70 -36.04
C TYR A 83 -22.38 12.60 -35.67
N LYS A 84 -22.56 11.94 -34.51
CA LYS A 84 -21.74 10.79 -34.08
C LYS A 84 -21.92 9.60 -35.02
N GLY A 85 -23.15 9.31 -35.44
CA GLY A 85 -23.45 8.26 -36.43
C GLY A 85 -22.79 8.51 -37.78
N VAL A 86 -22.82 9.76 -38.28
CA VAL A 86 -22.13 10.14 -39.51
C VAL A 86 -20.61 9.97 -39.38
N GLU A 87 -19.99 10.37 -38.28
CA GLU A 87 -18.55 10.14 -38.06
C GLU A 87 -18.19 8.64 -38.02
N LYS A 88 -19.00 7.79 -37.36
CA LYS A 88 -18.81 6.33 -37.38
C LYS A 88 -19.04 5.73 -38.77
N ALA A 89 -20.01 6.24 -39.53
CA ALA A 89 -20.28 5.78 -40.89
C ALA A 89 -19.09 5.97 -41.84
N ARG A 90 -18.18 6.92 -41.58
CA ARG A 90 -16.96 7.11 -42.38
C ARG A 90 -16.03 5.89 -42.31
N ALA A 91 -15.97 5.23 -41.16
CA ALA A 91 -15.15 4.04 -40.95
C ALA A 91 -15.74 2.75 -41.54
N VAL A 92 -17.01 2.75 -41.95
CA VAL A 92 -17.68 1.60 -42.57
C VAL A 92 -17.48 1.63 -44.09
N CYS A 93 -17.12 0.47 -44.64
CA CYS A 93 -16.81 0.27 -46.05
C CYS A 93 -17.51 -0.97 -46.63
N ARG A 94 -17.67 -0.99 -47.94
CA ARG A 94 -18.10 -2.20 -48.67
C ARG A 94 -16.89 -3.07 -48.95
N ILE A 95 -16.97 -4.36 -48.63
CA ILE A 95 -15.97 -5.35 -48.99
C ILE A 95 -16.39 -6.00 -50.31
N SER A 96 -15.51 -5.96 -51.30
CA SER A 96 -15.69 -6.64 -52.59
C SER A 96 -14.66 -7.75 -52.72
N THR A 97 -15.13 -9.00 -52.82
CA THR A 97 -14.29 -10.19 -52.99
C THR A 97 -14.61 -10.88 -54.33
N PRO A 98 -13.83 -11.88 -54.78
CA PRO A 98 -14.17 -12.68 -55.94
C PRO A 98 -15.48 -13.47 -55.78
N ASP A 99 -15.81 -13.87 -54.55
CA ASP A 99 -16.92 -14.78 -54.24
C ASP A 99 -18.20 -14.06 -53.82
N GLY A 100 -18.13 -12.76 -53.50
CA GLY A 100 -19.30 -11.98 -53.11
C GLY A 100 -19.03 -10.54 -52.66
N LEU A 101 -20.05 -9.93 -52.07
CA LEU A 101 -20.01 -8.61 -51.46
C LEU A 101 -20.37 -8.72 -49.98
N GLY A 102 -19.72 -7.91 -49.14
CA GLY A 102 -19.99 -7.80 -47.71
C GLY A 102 -19.77 -6.39 -47.19
N THR A 103 -19.86 -6.24 -45.87
CA THR A 103 -19.53 -5.01 -45.15
C THR A 103 -18.27 -5.23 -44.31
N GLY A 104 -17.52 -4.17 -44.05
CA GLY A 104 -16.44 -4.17 -43.08
C GLY A 104 -16.24 -2.77 -42.50
N PHE A 105 -15.35 -2.64 -41.53
CA PHE A 105 -15.04 -1.35 -40.94
C PHE A 105 -13.60 -1.25 -40.43
N LEU A 106 -13.07 -0.03 -40.46
CA LEU A 106 -11.74 0.31 -39.98
C LEU A 106 -11.69 0.25 -38.44
N ILE A 107 -10.87 -0.63 -37.87
CA ILE A 107 -10.71 -0.79 -36.41
C ILE A 107 -9.46 -0.09 -35.86
N ASP A 108 -8.44 0.07 -36.69
CA ASP A 108 -7.28 0.93 -36.45
C ASP A 108 -6.73 1.42 -37.80
N LYS A 109 -5.79 2.37 -37.82
CA LYS A 109 -5.17 2.91 -39.04
C LYS A 109 -4.57 1.79 -39.88
N GLY A 110 -5.14 1.56 -41.06
CA GLY A 110 -4.75 0.48 -41.95
C GLY A 110 -5.20 -0.92 -41.53
N MET A 111 -6.17 -1.10 -40.62
CA MET A 111 -6.71 -2.42 -40.23
C MET A 111 -8.24 -2.46 -40.31
N ILE A 112 -8.78 -3.46 -41.00
CA ILE A 112 -10.23 -3.64 -41.24
C ILE A 112 -10.72 -4.94 -40.60
N MET A 113 -11.92 -4.90 -40.01
CA MET A 113 -12.68 -6.06 -39.53
C MET A 113 -13.88 -6.35 -40.46
N THR A 114 -14.16 -7.64 -40.69
CA THR A 114 -15.37 -8.17 -41.35
C THR A 114 -15.61 -9.62 -40.87
N ASN A 115 -16.56 -10.37 -41.44
CA ASN A 115 -16.76 -11.79 -41.11
C ASN A 115 -15.75 -12.71 -41.80
N ASN A 116 -15.55 -13.92 -41.25
CA ASN A 116 -14.77 -14.96 -41.91
C ASN A 116 -15.46 -15.46 -43.18
N HIS A 117 -16.78 -15.64 -43.18
CA HIS A 117 -17.46 -16.11 -44.39
C HIS A 117 -17.39 -15.10 -45.56
N VAL A 118 -17.14 -13.81 -45.30
CA VAL A 118 -16.89 -12.76 -46.31
C VAL A 118 -15.44 -12.82 -46.82
N ILE A 119 -14.44 -12.91 -45.92
CA ILE A 119 -13.01 -13.08 -46.27
C ILE A 119 -12.46 -14.31 -45.53
N GLN A 120 -12.49 -15.46 -46.22
CA GLN A 120 -12.19 -16.76 -45.62
C GLN A 120 -10.70 -17.09 -45.55
N SER A 121 -9.87 -16.53 -46.44
CA SER A 121 -8.45 -16.84 -46.54
C SER A 121 -7.61 -15.62 -47.00
N LYS A 122 -6.28 -15.76 -46.95
CA LYS A 122 -5.36 -14.73 -47.43
C LYS A 122 -5.49 -14.52 -48.94
N GLU A 123 -5.63 -15.60 -49.70
CA GLU A 123 -5.69 -15.57 -51.17
C GLU A 123 -6.95 -14.84 -51.68
N ILE A 124 -8.07 -14.96 -50.95
CA ILE A 124 -9.28 -14.17 -51.18
C ILE A 124 -9.02 -12.70 -50.81
N ALA A 125 -8.39 -12.43 -49.66
CA ALA A 125 -8.08 -11.07 -49.22
C ALA A 125 -7.16 -10.32 -50.22
N GLU A 126 -6.12 -10.97 -50.78
CA GLU A 126 -5.22 -10.38 -51.78
C GLU A 126 -5.93 -9.89 -53.06
N GLN A 127 -7.04 -10.56 -53.41
CA GLN A 127 -7.89 -10.27 -54.57
C GLN A 127 -9.08 -9.35 -54.22
N SER A 128 -9.22 -8.99 -52.94
CA SER A 128 -10.34 -8.22 -52.40
C SER A 128 -9.96 -6.76 -52.16
N PHE A 129 -10.99 -5.92 -52.10
CA PHE A 129 -10.84 -4.48 -51.86
C PHE A 129 -11.88 -3.98 -50.87
N ALA A 130 -11.51 -2.95 -50.11
CA ALA A 130 -12.45 -2.19 -49.30
C ALA A 130 -12.78 -0.86 -49.98
N GLU A 131 -14.06 -0.53 -50.05
CA GLU A 131 -14.60 0.64 -50.74
C GLU A 131 -15.24 1.58 -49.71
N PHE A 132 -14.45 2.55 -49.26
CA PHE A 132 -14.87 3.60 -48.34
C PHE A 132 -15.67 4.68 -49.09
N TYR A 133 -16.55 5.36 -48.36
CA TYR A 133 -17.47 6.37 -48.91
C TYR A 133 -18.36 5.86 -50.07
N TYR A 134 -18.67 4.55 -50.10
CA TYR A 134 -19.61 3.97 -51.07
C TYR A 134 -21.07 4.31 -50.73
N GLU A 135 -21.43 5.59 -50.87
CA GLU A 135 -22.73 6.16 -50.49
C GLU A 135 -23.25 7.13 -51.57
N ALA A 136 -24.34 7.84 -51.32
CA ALA A 136 -24.86 8.82 -52.28
C ALA A 136 -23.94 10.06 -52.35
N ASP A 137 -23.72 10.55 -53.58
CA ASP A 137 -23.03 11.82 -53.86
C ASP A 137 -21.62 11.98 -53.24
N LYS A 138 -20.93 10.85 -53.05
CA LYS A 138 -19.52 10.78 -52.65
C LYS A 138 -18.65 10.10 -53.71
N GLN A 139 -17.39 10.50 -53.75
CA GLN A 139 -16.35 9.76 -54.48
C GLN A 139 -15.91 8.56 -53.66
N VAL A 140 -15.99 7.37 -54.25
CA VAL A 140 -15.58 6.12 -53.62
C VAL A 140 -14.05 6.08 -53.52
N VAL A 141 -13.53 5.77 -52.32
CA VAL A 141 -12.11 5.50 -52.10
C VAL A 141 -11.93 3.98 -51.99
N LYS A 142 -11.22 3.41 -52.97
CA LYS A 142 -10.97 1.96 -53.05
C LYS A 142 -9.54 1.67 -52.60
N VAL A 143 -9.41 0.94 -51.49
CA VAL A 143 -8.12 0.54 -50.92
C VAL A 143 -7.91 -0.97 -51.08
N LYS A 144 -6.68 -1.39 -51.37
CA LYS A 144 -6.34 -2.82 -51.44
C LYS A 144 -6.11 -3.38 -50.03
N LEU A 145 -6.47 -4.65 -49.81
CA LEU A 145 -6.13 -5.37 -48.58
C LEU A 145 -4.71 -5.95 -48.65
N LYS A 146 -4.10 -6.15 -47.48
CA LYS A 146 -2.72 -6.60 -47.28
C LYS A 146 -2.61 -7.75 -46.27
N PRO A 147 -3.09 -8.96 -46.59
CA PRO A 147 -3.05 -10.11 -45.68
C PRO A 147 -1.63 -10.63 -45.37
N GLU A 148 -0.62 -10.15 -46.08
CA GLU A 148 0.79 -10.34 -45.77
C GLU A 148 1.22 -9.61 -44.48
N ASP A 149 0.68 -8.41 -44.21
CA ASP A 149 1.08 -7.57 -43.08
C ASP A 149 0.43 -8.03 -41.76
N ILE A 150 -0.91 -8.16 -41.77
CA ILE A 150 -1.73 -8.73 -40.69
C ILE A 150 -2.90 -9.46 -41.35
N PHE A 151 -3.11 -10.71 -40.94
CA PHE A 151 -4.32 -11.48 -41.21
C PHE A 151 -4.56 -12.41 -40.03
N ILE A 152 -5.75 -12.36 -39.45
CA ILE A 152 -6.24 -13.26 -38.41
C ILE A 152 -7.72 -13.50 -38.63
N THR A 153 -8.17 -14.73 -38.44
CA THR A 153 -9.54 -15.12 -38.76
C THR A 153 -10.03 -16.23 -37.83
N SER A 154 -11.34 -16.26 -37.57
CA SER A 154 -12.02 -17.35 -36.85
C SER A 154 -13.24 -17.80 -37.64
N VAL A 155 -13.37 -19.11 -37.84
CA VAL A 155 -14.40 -19.73 -38.68
C VAL A 155 -15.82 -19.52 -38.12
N VAL A 156 -16.82 -19.71 -38.99
CA VAL A 156 -18.25 -19.55 -38.70
C VAL A 156 -18.69 -20.31 -37.43
N ASP A 157 -18.24 -21.56 -37.25
CA ASP A 157 -18.58 -22.40 -36.09
C ASP A 157 -17.93 -21.93 -34.75
N ASP A 158 -17.06 -20.91 -34.74
CA ASP A 158 -16.48 -20.33 -33.51
C ASP A 158 -16.93 -18.88 -33.26
N LEU A 159 -16.48 -17.92 -34.07
CA LEU A 159 -16.74 -16.48 -33.88
C LEU A 159 -16.83 -15.67 -35.20
N ASP A 160 -16.77 -16.31 -36.37
CA ASP A 160 -17.01 -15.70 -37.69
C ASP A 160 -16.43 -14.29 -37.90
N PHE A 161 -15.12 -14.10 -37.72
CA PHE A 161 -14.49 -12.79 -37.95
C PHE A 161 -13.19 -12.92 -38.73
N THR A 162 -12.84 -11.87 -39.47
CA THR A 162 -11.52 -11.66 -40.09
C THR A 162 -11.06 -10.24 -39.80
N ILE A 163 -9.83 -10.09 -39.32
CA ILE A 163 -9.11 -8.82 -39.27
C ILE A 163 -7.95 -8.88 -40.25
N VAL A 164 -7.81 -7.87 -41.09
CA VAL A 164 -6.82 -7.80 -42.17
C VAL A 164 -6.29 -6.38 -42.36
N SER A 165 -5.01 -6.23 -42.66
CA SER A 165 -4.44 -4.92 -43.00
C SER A 165 -4.96 -4.40 -44.35
N CYS A 166 -4.86 -3.10 -44.58
CA CYS A 166 -5.18 -2.45 -45.86
C CYS A 166 -4.25 -1.26 -46.16
N GLU A 167 -4.30 -0.79 -47.39
CA GLU A 167 -3.70 0.50 -47.77
C GLU A 167 -4.41 1.66 -47.06
N ASN A 168 -3.63 2.62 -46.55
CA ASN A 168 -4.15 3.76 -45.80
C ASN A 168 -4.35 5.03 -46.68
N LEU A 169 -4.03 4.96 -47.97
CA LEU A 169 -4.04 6.11 -48.89
C LEU A 169 -5.48 6.53 -49.22
N GLY A 170 -5.82 7.79 -48.94
CA GLY A 170 -7.17 8.35 -49.13
C GLY A 170 -8.14 8.05 -47.98
N ILE A 171 -7.69 7.40 -46.90
CA ILE A 171 -8.47 7.11 -45.69
C ILE A 171 -7.80 7.62 -44.39
N GLU A 172 -6.73 8.41 -44.50
CA GLU A 172 -5.89 8.87 -43.38
C GLU A 172 -6.67 9.70 -42.34
N ASP A 173 -7.67 10.46 -42.80
CA ASP A 173 -8.54 11.31 -41.98
C ASP A 173 -9.72 10.55 -41.33
N ILE A 174 -9.87 9.24 -41.60
CA ILE A 174 -10.95 8.43 -41.04
C ILE A 174 -10.57 8.00 -39.62
N LYS A 175 -11.39 8.41 -38.64
CA LYS A 175 -11.27 7.93 -37.26
C LYS A 175 -11.73 6.46 -37.19
N PRO A 176 -10.89 5.52 -36.73
CA PRO A 176 -11.29 4.13 -36.61
C PRO A 176 -12.40 3.89 -35.57
N VAL A 177 -13.04 2.72 -35.67
CA VAL A 177 -13.91 2.16 -34.65
C VAL A 177 -13.09 1.20 -33.81
N HIS A 178 -12.30 1.76 -32.88
CA HIS A 178 -11.43 0.99 -32.01
C HIS A 178 -12.20 -0.11 -31.25
N LEU A 179 -11.57 -1.29 -31.20
CA LEU A 179 -12.00 -2.36 -30.31
C LEU A 179 -11.68 -1.95 -28.86
N LEU A 180 -12.53 -2.35 -27.92
CA LEU A 180 -12.36 -2.06 -26.49
C LEU A 180 -12.17 -3.35 -25.69
N ARG A 181 -11.16 -3.35 -24.82
CA ARG A 181 -10.88 -4.41 -23.83
C ARG A 181 -11.95 -4.43 -22.73
N SER A 182 -12.49 -3.26 -22.39
CA SER A 182 -13.72 -3.14 -21.61
C SER A 182 -14.91 -3.48 -22.51
N SER A 183 -15.62 -4.57 -22.20
CA SER A 183 -16.83 -4.90 -22.94
C SER A 183 -17.89 -3.82 -22.67
N VAL A 184 -18.21 -3.01 -23.68
CA VAL A 184 -19.41 -2.16 -23.65
C VAL A 184 -20.61 -3.09 -23.58
N THR A 185 -21.24 -3.13 -22.41
CA THR A 185 -22.32 -4.06 -22.11
C THR A 185 -23.63 -3.55 -22.70
N ILE A 186 -24.34 -4.46 -23.35
CA ILE A 186 -25.70 -4.24 -23.85
C ILE A 186 -26.62 -5.30 -23.26
N THR A 187 -27.83 -4.89 -22.91
CA THR A 187 -28.81 -5.67 -22.17
C THR A 187 -30.08 -5.88 -22.99
N ARG A 188 -30.90 -6.86 -22.55
CA ARG A 188 -32.17 -7.18 -23.21
C ARG A 188 -33.09 -5.95 -23.21
N GLY A 189 -33.58 -5.58 -24.39
CA GLY A 189 -34.50 -4.47 -24.57
C GLY A 189 -33.85 -3.12 -24.88
N GLU A 190 -32.52 -2.99 -24.83
CA GLU A 190 -31.82 -1.83 -25.40
C GLU A 190 -31.84 -1.88 -26.94
N PHE A 191 -31.50 -0.75 -27.57
CA PHE A 191 -31.49 -0.60 -29.03
C PHE A 191 -30.05 -0.62 -29.59
N VAL A 192 -29.89 -1.20 -30.78
CA VAL A 192 -28.65 -1.24 -31.54
C VAL A 192 -28.77 -0.50 -32.87
N ASN A 193 -27.71 0.14 -33.34
CA ASN A 193 -27.70 0.85 -34.62
C ASN A 193 -26.70 0.17 -35.55
N ILE A 194 -27.11 -0.15 -36.78
CA ILE A 194 -26.26 -0.85 -37.75
C ILE A 194 -26.05 0.03 -38.98
N ILE A 195 -24.78 0.17 -39.38
CA ILE A 195 -24.38 0.84 -40.62
C ILE A 195 -23.81 -0.24 -41.54
N GLN A 196 -24.38 -0.39 -42.73
CA GLN A 196 -24.25 -1.61 -43.54
C GLN A 196 -24.30 -1.35 -45.06
N HIS A 197 -23.94 -2.36 -45.86
CA HIS A 197 -24.12 -2.39 -47.31
C HIS A 197 -25.05 -3.53 -47.76
N PRO A 198 -26.38 -3.43 -47.54
CA PRO A 198 -27.31 -4.51 -47.84
C PRO A 198 -27.39 -4.77 -49.34
N ASN A 199 -27.36 -6.05 -49.75
CA ASN A 199 -27.15 -6.52 -51.12
C ASN A 199 -25.95 -5.86 -51.84
N GLY A 200 -24.94 -5.42 -51.09
CA GLY A 200 -23.79 -4.67 -51.60
C GLY A 200 -24.16 -3.30 -52.18
N ARG A 201 -25.33 -2.73 -51.84
CA ARG A 201 -25.78 -1.40 -52.28
C ARG A 201 -24.94 -0.28 -51.65
N LYS A 202 -25.31 0.97 -51.94
CA LYS A 202 -24.81 2.14 -51.23
C LYS A 202 -25.08 1.99 -49.72
N LYS A 203 -24.24 2.62 -48.91
CA LYS A 203 -24.30 2.54 -47.45
C LYS A 203 -25.68 2.94 -46.93
N GLU A 204 -26.28 2.08 -46.13
CA GLU A 204 -27.60 2.23 -45.51
C GLU A 204 -27.44 2.08 -43.98
N VAL A 205 -28.36 2.65 -43.20
CA VAL A 205 -28.32 2.62 -41.72
C VAL A 205 -29.68 2.23 -41.15
N ALA A 206 -29.70 1.28 -40.23
CA ALA A 206 -30.89 0.89 -39.48
C ALA A 206 -30.88 1.53 -38.08
N LEU A 207 -31.92 2.32 -37.80
CA LEU A 207 -32.12 3.12 -36.57
C LEU A 207 -33.49 2.89 -35.91
N GLN A 208 -34.31 1.99 -36.47
CA GLN A 208 -35.67 1.67 -36.03
C GLN A 208 -35.85 0.15 -36.03
N ASP A 209 -36.84 -0.34 -35.26
CA ASP A 209 -37.15 -1.77 -35.06
C ASP A 209 -35.92 -2.61 -34.70
N ASN A 210 -35.01 -1.99 -33.95
CA ASN A 210 -33.61 -2.36 -33.78
C ASN A 210 -33.28 -2.83 -32.35
N LYS A 211 -34.21 -3.58 -31.72
CA LYS A 211 -34.20 -3.91 -30.28
C LYS A 211 -33.54 -5.25 -29.99
N VAL A 212 -32.70 -5.31 -28.95
CA VAL A 212 -32.04 -6.53 -28.46
C VAL A 212 -33.05 -7.49 -27.82
N THR A 213 -33.25 -8.65 -28.44
CA THR A 213 -34.17 -9.70 -28.00
C THR A 213 -33.54 -10.57 -26.91
N TYR A 214 -32.26 -10.93 -27.06
CA TYR A 214 -31.51 -11.81 -26.16
C TYR A 214 -30.00 -11.53 -26.18
N VAL A 215 -29.33 -11.89 -25.08
CA VAL A 215 -27.87 -11.81 -24.92
C VAL A 215 -27.37 -13.19 -24.50
N TYR A 216 -26.42 -13.73 -25.26
CA TYR A 216 -25.78 -15.03 -25.06
C TYR A 216 -24.30 -14.85 -24.71
N ASP A 217 -23.59 -15.94 -24.43
CA ASP A 217 -22.16 -15.95 -24.15
C ASP A 217 -21.31 -15.35 -25.29
N LYS A 218 -21.54 -15.79 -26.54
CA LYS A 218 -20.80 -15.34 -27.73
C LYS A 218 -21.50 -14.26 -28.55
N VAL A 219 -22.84 -14.20 -28.51
CA VAL A 219 -23.64 -13.39 -29.46
C VAL A 219 -24.70 -12.55 -28.77
N ILE A 220 -25.17 -11.51 -29.45
CA ILE A 220 -26.44 -10.83 -29.15
C ILE A 220 -27.43 -11.09 -30.27
N ARG A 221 -28.71 -11.17 -29.91
CA ARG A 221 -29.81 -11.21 -30.89
C ARG A 221 -30.65 -9.95 -30.80
N TYR A 222 -31.10 -9.49 -31.95
CA TYR A 222 -31.87 -8.27 -32.09
C TYR A 222 -32.76 -8.33 -33.33
N ASN A 223 -33.93 -7.71 -33.26
CA ASN A 223 -34.65 -7.32 -34.47
C ASN A 223 -33.89 -6.16 -35.12
N THR A 224 -33.92 -6.06 -36.45
CA THR A 224 -33.53 -4.91 -37.30
C THR A 224 -33.57 -5.35 -38.76
N ASP A 225 -33.68 -4.41 -39.70
CA ASP A 225 -33.59 -4.73 -41.13
C ASP A 225 -32.15 -5.09 -41.54
N THR A 226 -31.95 -6.27 -42.13
CA THR A 226 -30.71 -6.67 -42.82
C THR A 226 -31.01 -7.49 -44.07
N GLU A 227 -30.10 -7.48 -45.04
CA GLU A 227 -30.16 -8.30 -46.25
C GLU A 227 -28.77 -8.90 -46.56
N PRO A 228 -28.62 -9.90 -47.46
CA PRO A 228 -27.32 -10.49 -47.81
C PRO A 228 -26.26 -9.41 -48.15
N GLY A 229 -25.02 -9.56 -47.68
CA GLY A 229 -23.98 -8.52 -47.81
C GLY A 229 -23.94 -7.49 -46.66
N SER A 230 -24.94 -7.51 -45.77
CA SER A 230 -24.86 -6.83 -44.46
C SER A 230 -23.88 -7.52 -43.51
N SER A 231 -23.49 -8.76 -43.79
CA SER A 231 -22.42 -9.49 -43.09
C SER A 231 -21.15 -8.66 -42.92
N GLY A 232 -20.64 -8.58 -41.70
CA GLY A 232 -19.45 -7.84 -41.32
C GLY A 232 -19.71 -6.39 -40.91
N SER A 233 -20.98 -5.99 -40.79
CA SER A 233 -21.37 -4.66 -40.33
C SER A 233 -21.11 -4.44 -38.86
N ALA A 234 -20.71 -3.21 -38.53
CA ALA A 234 -20.56 -2.75 -37.16
C ALA A 234 -21.94 -2.53 -36.51
N VAL A 235 -22.16 -3.19 -35.36
CA VAL A 235 -23.35 -3.04 -34.53
C VAL A 235 -23.00 -2.16 -33.34
N PHE A 236 -23.66 -1.00 -33.23
CA PHE A 236 -23.42 0.00 -32.20
C PHE A 236 -24.57 0.04 -31.19
N ASN A 237 -24.36 0.57 -29.99
CA ASN A 237 -25.46 0.98 -29.10
C ASN A 237 -25.90 2.44 -29.39
N ASN A 238 -26.86 2.97 -28.61
CA ASN A 238 -27.32 4.37 -28.74
C ASN A 238 -26.28 5.45 -28.35
N LYS A 239 -25.09 5.08 -27.84
CA LYS A 239 -23.95 5.98 -27.63
C LYS A 239 -22.95 5.97 -28.80
N TRP A 240 -23.21 5.18 -29.86
CA TRP A 240 -22.27 4.89 -30.95
C TRP A 240 -21.00 4.15 -30.52
N GLU A 241 -21.09 3.36 -29.46
CA GLU A 241 -20.06 2.42 -29.00
C GLU A 241 -20.28 1.07 -29.67
N LEU A 242 -19.21 0.41 -30.15
CA LEU A 242 -19.28 -0.86 -30.88
C LEU A 242 -19.54 -2.01 -29.90
N VAL A 243 -20.64 -2.76 -30.10
CA VAL A 243 -21.06 -3.86 -29.22
C VAL A 243 -21.00 -5.23 -29.90
N ALA A 244 -21.22 -5.30 -31.22
CA ALA A 244 -21.14 -6.55 -31.98
C ALA A 244 -20.72 -6.38 -33.44
N LEU A 245 -20.39 -7.50 -34.07
CA LEU A 245 -20.17 -7.70 -35.50
C LEU A 245 -21.35 -8.49 -36.07
N HIS A 246 -22.17 -7.90 -36.94
CA HIS A 246 -23.32 -8.60 -37.54
C HIS A 246 -22.81 -9.75 -38.44
N HIS A 247 -23.39 -10.95 -38.31
CA HIS A 247 -22.96 -12.13 -39.09
C HIS A 247 -24.10 -12.98 -39.66
N ALA A 248 -25.29 -12.98 -39.06
CA ALA A 248 -26.42 -13.78 -39.52
C ALA A 248 -27.77 -13.10 -39.25
N GLY A 249 -28.79 -13.48 -40.02
CA GLY A 249 -30.18 -13.14 -39.77
C GLY A 249 -31.11 -14.15 -40.44
N TRP A 250 -32.18 -14.52 -39.74
CA TRP A 250 -33.18 -15.50 -40.19
C TRP A 250 -34.59 -15.06 -39.80
N PHE A 251 -35.59 -15.71 -40.38
CA PHE A 251 -36.99 -15.53 -39.97
C PHE A 251 -37.37 -16.52 -38.87
N THR A 252 -38.13 -16.04 -37.89
CA THR A 252 -38.58 -16.83 -36.72
C THR A 252 -39.85 -17.63 -36.98
N ASP A 253 -40.62 -17.28 -38.02
CA ASP A 253 -41.87 -17.93 -38.42
C ASP A 253 -41.88 -18.37 -39.90
N ASP A 254 -42.70 -19.38 -40.23
CA ASP A 254 -42.81 -19.92 -41.59
C ASP A 254 -43.44 -18.94 -42.61
N ASN A 255 -43.98 -17.78 -42.17
CA ASN A 255 -44.50 -16.73 -43.04
C ASN A 255 -43.49 -15.60 -43.31
N ASN A 256 -42.28 -15.66 -42.76
CA ASN A 256 -41.22 -14.63 -42.87
C ASN A 256 -41.68 -13.21 -42.42
N GLN A 257 -42.45 -13.10 -41.34
CA GLN A 257 -42.94 -11.82 -40.82
C GLN A 257 -42.05 -11.19 -39.74
N GLU A 258 -41.30 -12.00 -38.98
CA GLU A 258 -40.35 -11.51 -37.99
C GLU A 258 -38.91 -11.95 -38.33
N ALA A 259 -38.03 -10.97 -38.56
CA ALA A 259 -36.60 -11.19 -38.71
C ALA A 259 -35.89 -11.08 -37.34
N GLU A 260 -35.10 -12.11 -37.00
CA GLU A 260 -34.17 -12.11 -35.87
C GLU A 260 -32.74 -12.16 -36.41
N ASN A 261 -31.91 -11.22 -35.97
CA ASN A 261 -30.52 -11.09 -36.38
C ASN A 261 -29.59 -11.49 -35.24
N GLU A 262 -28.38 -11.95 -35.59
CA GLU A 262 -27.35 -12.36 -34.66
C GLU A 262 -26.06 -11.56 -34.94
N GLY A 263 -25.45 -11.04 -33.87
CA GLY A 263 -24.19 -10.32 -33.91
C GLY A 263 -23.19 -10.94 -32.93
N ILE A 264 -21.99 -11.26 -33.40
CA ILE A 264 -20.89 -11.73 -32.57
C ILE A 264 -20.46 -10.61 -31.64
N ARG A 265 -20.46 -10.85 -30.33
CA ARG A 265 -20.06 -9.84 -29.33
C ARG A 265 -18.60 -9.46 -29.53
N ILE A 266 -18.28 -8.17 -29.56
CA ILE A 266 -16.88 -7.70 -29.66
C ILE A 266 -16.05 -8.23 -28.48
N SER A 267 -16.65 -8.33 -27.28
CA SER A 267 -16.00 -8.92 -26.11
C SER A 267 -15.55 -10.37 -26.35
N ALA A 268 -16.30 -11.17 -27.12
CA ALA A 268 -15.91 -12.53 -27.46
C ALA A 268 -14.75 -12.56 -28.47
N ILE A 269 -14.75 -11.66 -29.46
CA ILE A 269 -13.66 -11.49 -30.43
C ILE A 269 -12.36 -11.07 -29.72
N VAL A 270 -12.41 -10.05 -28.86
CA VAL A 270 -11.25 -9.58 -28.08
C VAL A 270 -10.70 -10.68 -27.17
N ASN A 271 -11.56 -11.44 -26.47
CA ASN A 271 -11.13 -12.60 -25.69
C ASN A 271 -10.46 -13.69 -26.54
N ARG A 272 -10.88 -13.89 -27.80
CA ARG A 272 -10.24 -14.84 -28.72
C ARG A 272 -8.88 -14.35 -29.21
N LEU A 273 -8.75 -13.06 -29.50
CA LEU A 273 -7.45 -12.43 -29.82
C LEU A 273 -6.48 -12.56 -28.65
N ILE A 274 -6.93 -12.31 -27.42
CA ILE A 274 -6.15 -12.51 -26.18
C ILE A 274 -5.60 -13.94 -26.10
N LYS A 275 -6.47 -14.94 -26.27
CA LYS A 275 -6.06 -16.34 -26.27
C LYS A 275 -5.04 -16.66 -27.38
N LEU A 276 -5.24 -16.14 -28.60
CA LEU A 276 -4.34 -16.39 -29.73
C LEU A 276 -2.95 -15.78 -29.52
N ALA A 277 -2.86 -14.58 -28.94
CA ALA A 277 -1.57 -13.96 -28.61
C ALA A 277 -0.81 -14.77 -27.56
N ASN A 278 -1.51 -15.26 -26.52
CA ASN A 278 -0.94 -16.16 -25.51
C ASN A 278 -0.50 -17.51 -26.11
N GLU A 279 -1.13 -17.95 -27.20
CA GLU A 279 -0.73 -19.10 -28.01
C GLU A 279 0.43 -18.78 -28.99
N GLY A 280 1.04 -17.60 -28.89
CA GLY A 280 2.21 -17.16 -29.69
C GLY A 280 1.89 -16.48 -31.02
N ASN A 281 0.63 -16.12 -31.28
CA ASN A 281 0.23 -15.50 -32.54
C ASN A 281 0.64 -14.02 -32.61
N GLN A 282 1.73 -13.74 -33.33
CA GLN A 282 2.28 -12.38 -33.50
C GLN A 282 1.28 -11.37 -34.09
N ASN A 283 0.35 -11.80 -34.96
CA ASN A 283 -0.68 -10.91 -35.50
C ASN A 283 -1.71 -10.53 -34.41
N ALA A 284 -2.09 -11.48 -33.56
CA ALA A 284 -2.96 -11.20 -32.41
C ALA A 284 -2.29 -10.21 -31.44
N SER A 285 -1.01 -10.44 -31.10
CA SER A 285 -0.23 -9.51 -30.25
C SER A 285 -0.17 -8.10 -30.83
N ARG A 286 0.10 -7.95 -32.14
CA ARG A 286 0.14 -6.65 -32.84
C ARG A 286 -1.21 -5.95 -32.95
N ILE A 287 -2.32 -6.69 -32.98
CA ILE A 287 -3.65 -6.09 -32.90
C ILE A 287 -3.92 -5.62 -31.46
N LEU A 288 -3.52 -6.41 -30.45
CA LEU A 288 -3.83 -6.12 -29.05
C LEU A 288 -3.10 -4.91 -28.48
N THR A 289 -2.00 -4.47 -29.09
CA THR A 289 -1.38 -3.16 -28.78
C THR A 289 -2.23 -1.96 -29.20
N THR A 290 -3.28 -2.15 -30.02
CA THR A 290 -4.16 -1.08 -30.52
C THR A 290 -5.57 -1.12 -29.90
N VAL A 291 -5.84 -2.11 -29.03
CA VAL A 291 -7.13 -2.26 -28.33
C VAL A 291 -7.06 -1.53 -26.99
N GLU A 292 -7.94 -0.56 -26.78
CA GLU A 292 -7.91 0.33 -25.61
C GLU A 292 -8.77 -0.18 -24.44
N GLY A 293 -8.46 0.27 -23.22
CA GLY A 293 -9.20 -0.05 -21.99
C GLY A 293 -8.64 -1.23 -21.18
N THR A 294 -9.26 -1.51 -20.03
CA THR A 294 -8.91 -2.63 -19.13
C THR A 294 -9.93 -3.76 -19.24
N SER A 295 -9.49 -5.00 -19.05
CA SER A 295 -10.38 -6.16 -18.99
C SER A 295 -11.15 -6.15 -17.66
N PRO A 296 -12.50 -6.23 -17.64
CA PRO A 296 -13.31 -6.18 -16.42
C PRO A 296 -13.26 -7.49 -15.59
N TYR A 297 -12.17 -8.25 -15.73
CA TYR A 297 -12.00 -9.59 -15.18
C TYR A 297 -10.57 -9.89 -14.66
N LEU A 298 -9.55 -9.07 -14.94
CA LEU A 298 -8.15 -9.41 -14.62
C LEU A 298 -7.37 -8.20 -14.13
N GLY A 299 -7.47 -7.93 -12.82
CA GLY A 299 -6.65 -6.90 -12.17
C GLY A 299 -5.16 -7.31 -12.13
N LEU A 300 -4.20 -6.39 -12.16
CA LEU A 300 -4.33 -4.93 -12.31
C LEU A 300 -3.73 -4.45 -13.66
N PHE A 301 -2.79 -5.22 -14.24
CA PHE A 301 -2.12 -4.99 -15.55
C PHE A 301 -1.60 -6.36 -16.09
N ASP A 302 -1.51 -6.67 -17.39
CA ASP A 302 -2.22 -6.13 -18.55
C ASP A 302 -2.92 -7.26 -19.34
N VAL A 303 -4.22 -7.43 -19.09
CA VAL A 303 -5.22 -7.81 -20.11
C VAL A 303 -4.99 -9.12 -20.90
N HIS A 304 -4.25 -10.10 -20.37
CA HIS A 304 -3.96 -11.34 -21.12
C HIS A 304 -4.21 -12.69 -20.41
N GLY A 305 -5.49 -12.99 -20.10
CA GLY A 305 -6.02 -14.35 -20.40
C GLY A 305 -6.37 -15.34 -19.28
N LEU A 306 -7.02 -14.94 -18.18
CA LEU A 306 -7.32 -15.86 -17.05
C LEU A 306 -8.77 -16.04 -16.52
N ILE A 307 -9.83 -15.39 -17.01
CA ILE A 307 -11.22 -15.66 -16.52
C ILE A 307 -12.07 -16.49 -17.47
N GLN A 308 -12.74 -17.51 -16.89
CA GLN A 308 -13.57 -18.50 -17.58
C GLN A 308 -15.03 -18.56 -17.08
N ASN A 309 -15.44 -17.74 -16.09
CA ASN A 309 -16.84 -17.59 -15.71
C ASN A 309 -17.14 -16.32 -14.90
N GLU A 310 -18.42 -16.09 -14.61
CA GLU A 310 -18.95 -14.78 -14.20
C GLU A 310 -19.57 -14.76 -12.77
N LYS A 311 -19.19 -15.66 -11.85
CA LYS A 311 -19.66 -15.56 -10.44
C LYS A 311 -18.84 -14.57 -9.60
N ASP A 312 -17.90 -13.88 -10.22
CA ASP A 312 -16.58 -13.65 -9.65
C ASP A 312 -16.21 -12.17 -9.52
N LEU A 313 -17.19 -11.32 -9.78
CA LEU A 313 -17.06 -9.89 -10.05
C LEU A 313 -17.26 -8.98 -8.82
N LEU A 314 -17.46 -9.55 -7.63
CA LEU A 314 -17.95 -8.77 -6.48
C LEU A 314 -16.91 -7.98 -5.69
N GLU A 315 -15.60 -8.06 -6.01
CA GLU A 315 -14.53 -7.39 -5.23
C GLU A 315 -13.32 -6.95 -6.08
N VAL A 316 -13.53 -6.49 -7.32
CA VAL A 316 -12.45 -5.81 -8.08
C VAL A 316 -13.04 -4.66 -8.89
N GLU A 317 -12.93 -3.43 -8.39
CA GLU A 317 -12.94 -2.26 -9.26
C GLU A 317 -11.57 -2.12 -9.93
N ILE A 318 -11.55 -1.80 -11.22
CA ILE A 318 -10.30 -1.63 -11.99
C ILE A 318 -10.27 -0.20 -12.56
N PRO A 319 -9.42 0.68 -12.02
CA PRO A 319 -9.29 2.07 -12.48
C PRO A 319 -8.59 2.18 -13.83
N SER A 320 -8.95 3.20 -14.60
CA SER A 320 -8.08 3.71 -15.66
C SER A 320 -6.89 4.47 -15.05
N PHE A 321 -5.67 4.02 -15.29
CA PHE A 321 -4.43 4.65 -14.81
C PHE A 321 -4.21 6.05 -15.41
N LYS A 322 -3.85 7.02 -14.56
CA LYS A 322 -3.43 8.38 -14.94
C LYS A 322 -2.15 8.80 -14.19
N GLY A 323 -1.05 8.09 -14.41
CA GLY A 323 0.23 8.31 -13.75
C GLY A 323 1.43 8.42 -14.71
N ASP A 324 2.59 8.64 -14.10
CA ASP A 324 3.90 8.56 -14.77
C ASP A 324 4.18 7.10 -15.17
N LYS A 325 4.94 6.87 -16.25
CA LYS A 325 5.20 5.51 -16.75
C LYS A 325 6.19 4.71 -15.90
N ARG A 326 6.86 5.37 -14.94
CA ARG A 326 7.90 4.78 -14.10
C ARG A 326 7.31 4.19 -12.82
N PHE A 327 7.25 2.87 -12.72
CA PHE A 327 6.59 2.19 -11.61
C PHE A 327 7.24 0.84 -11.25
N ALA A 328 6.91 0.34 -10.06
CA ALA A 328 7.25 -1.02 -9.65
C ALA A 328 5.98 -1.71 -9.13
N ASP A 329 5.68 -2.89 -9.67
CA ASP A 329 4.55 -3.73 -9.27
C ASP A 329 4.99 -4.78 -8.24
N ILE A 330 4.43 -4.67 -7.03
CA ILE A 330 4.82 -5.46 -5.87
C ILE A 330 3.61 -6.25 -5.37
N GLY A 331 3.79 -7.56 -5.17
CA GLY A 331 2.79 -8.43 -4.56
C GLY A 331 3.24 -9.10 -3.27
N PHE A 332 2.27 -9.56 -2.48
CA PHE A 332 2.44 -10.47 -1.35
C PHE A 332 1.40 -11.58 -1.43
N TRP A 333 1.80 -12.83 -1.20
CA TRP A 333 0.89 -13.98 -1.29
C TRP A 333 1.32 -15.15 -0.40
N ASN A 334 0.42 -15.60 0.48
CA ASN A 334 0.52 -16.92 1.11
C ASN A 334 0.03 -17.99 0.12
N ILE A 335 0.90 -18.92 -0.29
CA ILE A 335 0.54 -20.00 -1.22
C ILE A 335 -0.02 -21.22 -0.46
N GLU A 336 0.01 -21.24 0.88
CA GLU A 336 -0.48 -22.31 1.77
C GLU A 336 0.21 -23.67 1.50
N HIS A 337 1.12 -24.11 2.38
CA HIS A 337 1.77 -25.43 2.24
C HIS A 337 2.37 -25.71 0.83
N PHE A 338 3.00 -24.73 0.18
CA PHE A 338 3.71 -24.92 -1.10
C PHE A 338 5.10 -25.53 -0.88
N ASN A 339 5.08 -26.68 -0.20
CA ASN A 339 6.24 -27.45 0.26
C ASN A 339 6.82 -28.36 -0.83
N ASN A 340 7.97 -28.99 -0.56
CA ASN A 340 8.66 -29.86 -1.50
C ASN A 340 7.86 -31.10 -1.93
N SER A 341 6.83 -31.50 -1.15
CA SER A 341 5.90 -32.59 -1.51
C SER A 341 4.79 -32.16 -2.47
N VAL A 342 4.68 -30.87 -2.79
CA VAL A 342 3.62 -30.34 -3.66
C VAL A 342 3.63 -31.01 -5.03
N ASN A 343 2.44 -31.44 -5.50
CA ASN A 343 2.32 -32.11 -6.78
C ASN A 343 2.57 -31.15 -7.96
N GLN A 344 3.03 -31.67 -9.09
CA GLN A 344 3.38 -30.85 -10.25
C GLN A 344 2.19 -30.05 -10.82
N GLN A 345 0.96 -30.55 -10.69
CA GLN A 345 -0.22 -29.84 -11.21
C GLN A 345 -0.48 -28.53 -10.45
N ARG A 346 -0.29 -28.52 -9.12
CA ARG A 346 -0.36 -27.29 -8.31
C ARG A 346 0.77 -26.33 -8.68
N VAL A 347 1.99 -26.82 -8.91
CA VAL A 347 3.10 -26.00 -9.43
C VAL A 347 2.73 -25.34 -10.77
N THR A 348 2.21 -26.09 -11.74
CA THR A 348 1.76 -25.56 -13.05
C THR A 348 0.62 -24.55 -12.92
N ASN A 349 -0.28 -24.73 -11.96
CA ASN A 349 -1.38 -23.77 -11.76
C ASN A 349 -0.88 -22.48 -11.08
N VAL A 350 0.00 -22.59 -10.07
CA VAL A 350 0.65 -21.45 -9.42
C VAL A 350 1.54 -20.68 -10.41
N ALA A 351 2.29 -21.37 -11.26
CA ALA A 351 3.09 -20.76 -12.33
C ALA A 351 2.23 -19.90 -13.28
N LYS A 352 1.05 -20.39 -13.66
CA LYS A 352 0.10 -19.61 -14.46
C LYS A 352 -0.38 -18.37 -13.73
N ILE A 353 -0.75 -18.49 -12.45
CA ILE A 353 -1.19 -17.34 -11.65
C ILE A 353 -0.09 -16.27 -11.60
N VAL A 354 1.13 -16.65 -11.22
CA VAL A 354 2.29 -15.76 -11.15
C VAL A 354 2.55 -15.08 -12.51
N ALA A 355 2.56 -15.85 -13.60
CA ALA A 355 2.73 -15.33 -14.95
C ALA A 355 1.66 -14.31 -15.37
N ASN A 356 0.42 -14.45 -14.87
CA ASN A 356 -0.67 -13.53 -15.18
C ASN A 356 -0.75 -12.35 -14.21
N LEU A 357 -0.18 -12.45 -13.00
CA LEU A 357 0.02 -11.31 -12.11
C LEU A 357 1.10 -10.37 -12.68
N SER A 358 2.13 -10.91 -13.34
CA SER A 358 3.17 -10.12 -14.04
C SER A 358 3.85 -9.06 -13.16
N MET A 359 4.07 -9.38 -11.89
CA MET A 359 4.71 -8.48 -10.91
C MET A 359 6.23 -8.43 -11.12
N ASP A 360 6.84 -7.26 -10.88
CA ASP A 360 8.31 -7.14 -10.77
C ASP A 360 8.83 -7.96 -9.59
N VAL A 361 8.12 -7.91 -8.45
CA VAL A 361 8.49 -8.57 -7.20
C VAL A 361 7.25 -9.13 -6.50
N LEU A 362 7.34 -10.37 -6.01
CA LEU A 362 6.27 -11.07 -5.30
C LEU A 362 6.82 -11.77 -4.05
N GLY A 363 6.43 -11.28 -2.87
CA GLY A 363 6.77 -11.86 -1.58
C GLY A 363 5.88 -13.07 -1.29
N LEU A 364 6.49 -14.21 -1.01
CA LEU A 364 5.81 -15.50 -0.87
C LEU A 364 5.92 -16.05 0.55
N VAL A 365 4.78 -16.55 1.04
CA VAL A 365 4.63 -17.16 2.36
C VAL A 365 4.21 -18.64 2.20
N GLU A 366 4.70 -19.49 3.12
CA GLU A 366 4.52 -20.95 3.15
C GLU A 366 5.10 -21.70 1.93
N VAL A 367 6.36 -21.42 1.60
CA VAL A 367 7.08 -22.02 0.46
C VAL A 367 8.29 -22.83 0.91
N GLU A 368 8.73 -23.80 0.10
CA GLU A 368 10.01 -24.50 0.24
C GLU A 368 10.84 -24.47 -1.07
N ASN A 369 12.16 -24.51 -0.94
CA ASN A 369 13.11 -24.34 -2.05
C ASN A 369 12.88 -25.25 -3.29
N SER A 370 12.70 -26.56 -3.11
CA SER A 370 12.54 -27.50 -4.24
C SER A 370 11.13 -27.45 -4.87
N ALA A 371 10.18 -26.77 -4.23
CA ALA A 371 8.91 -26.37 -4.85
C ALA A 371 9.10 -25.10 -5.69
N LEU A 372 9.85 -24.12 -5.19
CA LEU A 372 10.21 -22.89 -5.90
C LEU A 372 11.10 -23.16 -7.12
N ASP A 373 12.05 -24.09 -7.04
CA ASP A 373 12.86 -24.52 -8.19
C ASP A 373 11.97 -25.06 -9.33
N ARG A 374 10.98 -25.88 -8.98
CA ARG A 374 10.00 -26.41 -9.95
C ARG A 374 9.08 -25.33 -10.48
N LEU A 375 8.72 -24.33 -9.68
CA LEU A 375 7.94 -23.15 -10.09
C LEU A 375 8.73 -22.31 -11.11
N VAL A 376 10.00 -21.99 -10.85
CA VAL A 376 10.88 -21.26 -11.79
C VAL A 376 11.08 -22.04 -13.10
N VAL A 377 11.29 -23.35 -13.03
CA VAL A 377 11.38 -24.20 -14.23
C VAL A 377 10.08 -24.18 -15.05
N GLU A 378 8.92 -24.12 -14.40
CA GLU A 378 7.61 -24.08 -15.06
C GLU A 378 7.28 -22.70 -15.65
N LEU A 379 7.65 -21.61 -14.97
CA LEU A 379 7.56 -20.24 -15.48
C LEU A 379 8.40 -20.06 -16.75
N LYS A 380 9.64 -20.58 -16.74
CA LYS A 380 10.55 -20.54 -17.91
C LYS A 380 10.03 -21.29 -19.13
N LYS A 381 9.23 -22.35 -18.96
CA LYS A 381 8.52 -23.01 -20.09
C LYS A 381 7.46 -22.12 -20.74
N SER A 382 6.95 -21.15 -20.00
CA SER A 382 5.96 -20.17 -20.44
C SER A 382 6.59 -18.84 -20.86
N SER A 383 7.91 -18.83 -21.11
CA SER A 383 8.71 -17.63 -21.43
C SER A 383 8.74 -16.55 -20.36
N ILE A 384 8.35 -16.86 -19.11
CA ILE A 384 8.45 -15.93 -17.97
C ILE A 384 9.78 -16.19 -17.23
N ASN A 385 10.62 -15.16 -17.15
CA ASN A 385 11.99 -15.27 -16.68
C ASN A 385 12.14 -14.80 -15.23
N MET A 386 11.42 -15.45 -14.31
CA MET A 386 11.55 -15.17 -12.88
C MET A 386 12.62 -16.04 -12.20
N ASN A 387 13.15 -15.53 -11.09
CA ASN A 387 13.99 -16.25 -10.14
C ASN A 387 13.58 -15.88 -8.71
N TYR A 388 14.13 -16.53 -7.68
CA TYR A 388 13.80 -16.23 -6.29
C TYR A 388 15.03 -16.06 -5.39
N VAL A 389 14.85 -15.30 -4.31
CA VAL A 389 15.69 -15.35 -3.10
C VAL A 389 14.87 -15.92 -1.94
N TYR A 390 15.53 -16.58 -1.01
CA TYR A 390 14.89 -17.42 0.02
C TYR A 390 15.70 -17.43 1.30
N LEU A 391 15.01 -17.37 2.44
CA LEU A 391 15.64 -17.49 3.75
C LEU A 391 15.77 -18.97 4.13
N ASN A 392 16.98 -19.52 3.99
CA ASN A 392 17.25 -20.93 4.27
C ASN A 392 17.28 -21.23 5.77
N ALA A 393 16.10 -21.37 6.37
CA ALA A 393 15.91 -21.94 7.70
C ALA A 393 15.64 -23.45 7.59
N GLU A 394 16.07 -24.25 8.58
CA GLU A 394 15.90 -25.71 8.56
C GLU A 394 14.40 -26.11 8.68
N GLY A 395 13.64 -26.11 7.59
CA GLY A 395 12.18 -25.93 7.65
C GLY A 395 11.28 -26.57 6.59
N THR A 396 9.98 -26.25 6.72
CA THR A 396 8.91 -26.73 5.84
C THR A 396 7.80 -25.69 5.56
N GLN A 397 8.02 -24.42 5.90
CA GLN A 397 7.04 -23.31 5.77
C GLN A 397 7.80 -21.99 5.82
N ASP A 398 8.62 -21.72 4.81
CA ASP A 398 9.56 -20.61 4.83
C ASP A 398 9.06 -19.44 3.96
N LEU A 399 9.89 -18.40 3.87
CA LEU A 399 9.62 -17.17 3.13
C LEU A 399 10.53 -17.05 1.91
N ALA A 400 9.98 -16.52 0.81
CA ALA A 400 10.75 -16.18 -0.38
C ALA A 400 10.34 -14.83 -0.96
N VAL A 401 11.18 -14.30 -1.83
CA VAL A 401 10.81 -13.23 -2.77
C VAL A 401 11.11 -13.75 -4.17
N LEU A 402 10.06 -13.90 -4.97
CA LEU A 402 10.14 -14.18 -6.41
C LEU A 402 10.21 -12.83 -7.15
N TYR A 403 11.02 -12.74 -8.19
CA TYR A 403 11.24 -11.50 -8.93
C TYR A 403 11.52 -11.76 -10.42
N ASP A 404 11.15 -10.81 -11.27
CA ASP A 404 11.51 -10.83 -12.69
C ASP A 404 12.99 -10.44 -12.85
N VAL A 405 13.81 -11.29 -13.50
CA VAL A 405 15.26 -11.04 -13.60
C VAL A 405 15.62 -10.01 -14.68
N GLU A 406 14.69 -9.68 -15.57
CA GLU A 406 14.86 -8.74 -16.66
C GLU A 406 14.65 -7.32 -16.13
N THR A 407 13.54 -7.08 -15.42
CA THR A 407 13.25 -5.78 -14.79
C THR A 407 14.01 -5.58 -13.47
N THR A 408 14.17 -6.62 -12.64
CA THR A 408 14.52 -6.43 -11.23
C THR A 408 15.82 -7.10 -10.78
N ASN A 409 16.62 -6.37 -10.01
CA ASN A 409 17.69 -6.92 -9.20
C ASN A 409 17.22 -7.01 -7.74
N VAL A 410 17.52 -8.12 -7.04
CA VAL A 410 17.25 -8.26 -5.60
C VAL A 410 18.49 -8.67 -4.81
N GLU A 411 18.60 -8.22 -3.58
CA GLU A 411 19.66 -8.54 -2.62
C GLU A 411 19.03 -9.04 -1.31
N LEU A 412 19.34 -10.27 -0.91
CA LEU A 412 18.88 -10.86 0.35
C LEU A 412 19.68 -10.28 1.53
N ARG A 413 19.01 -9.61 2.47
CA ARG A 413 19.64 -8.87 3.57
C ARG A 413 19.68 -9.66 4.88
N ASN A 414 20.32 -10.84 4.83
CA ASN A 414 20.57 -11.68 6.02
C ASN A 414 21.39 -10.96 7.11
N ASP A 415 22.15 -9.93 6.75
CA ASP A 415 22.85 -9.06 7.69
C ASP A 415 21.88 -8.30 8.62
N ILE A 416 20.66 -7.99 8.16
CA ILE A 416 19.60 -7.42 8.99
C ILE A 416 19.11 -8.48 10.01
N ASN A 417 18.85 -9.71 9.58
CA ASN A 417 18.47 -10.81 10.49
C ASN A 417 19.56 -11.04 11.56
N GLU A 418 20.83 -11.10 11.18
CA GLU A 418 21.93 -11.26 12.14
C GLU A 418 22.10 -10.02 13.05
N LYS A 419 21.94 -8.78 12.54
CA LYS A 419 21.97 -7.54 13.35
C LYS A 419 20.89 -7.51 14.44
N TYR A 420 19.71 -8.08 14.17
CA TYR A 420 18.57 -8.08 15.10
C TYR A 420 18.26 -9.46 15.71
N LYS A 421 19.18 -10.42 15.60
CA LYS A 421 19.02 -11.82 16.04
C LYS A 421 18.61 -11.98 17.50
N SER A 422 19.12 -11.11 18.37
CA SER A 422 18.81 -11.09 19.81
C SER A 422 17.33 -10.86 20.09
N ILE A 423 16.69 -9.93 19.36
CA ILE A 423 15.26 -9.65 19.50
C ILE A 423 14.38 -10.55 18.62
N LEU A 424 14.86 -11.02 17.46
CA LEU A 424 14.15 -12.01 16.65
C LEU A 424 13.99 -13.35 17.39
N SER A 425 14.98 -13.71 18.22
CA SER A 425 14.96 -14.89 19.11
C SER A 425 14.13 -14.70 20.40
N SER A 426 13.35 -13.62 20.51
CA SER A 426 12.53 -13.35 21.71
C SER A 426 11.53 -14.47 21.99
N LYS A 427 11.26 -14.70 23.28
CA LYS A 427 10.28 -15.67 23.77
C LYS A 427 9.11 -14.98 24.47
N THR A 428 7.95 -15.63 24.48
CA THR A 428 6.83 -15.24 25.35
C THR A 428 7.09 -15.61 26.81
N ASN A 429 6.23 -15.14 27.70
CA ASN A 429 6.22 -15.55 29.11
C ASN A 429 6.00 -17.06 29.32
N LEU A 430 5.48 -17.78 28.31
CA LEU A 430 5.36 -19.24 28.32
C LEU A 430 6.58 -19.97 27.72
N GLY A 431 7.64 -19.23 27.33
CA GLY A 431 8.89 -19.78 26.81
C GLY A 431 8.86 -20.12 25.31
N ASN A 432 7.75 -19.89 24.62
CA ASN A 432 7.62 -20.13 23.18
C ASN A 432 8.31 -19.02 22.39
N ASP A 433 9.02 -19.38 21.32
CA ASP A 433 9.64 -18.40 20.43
C ASP A 433 8.56 -17.55 19.74
N VAL A 434 8.72 -16.23 19.72
CA VAL A 434 7.81 -15.31 19.03
C VAL A 434 7.80 -15.66 17.55
N PHE A 435 8.97 -15.54 16.92
CA PHE A 435 9.31 -16.13 15.64
C PHE A 435 10.05 -17.45 15.90
N PRO A 436 9.47 -18.63 15.61
CA PRO A 436 10.24 -19.85 15.55
C PRO A 436 11.27 -19.71 14.45
N LYS A 437 12.44 -20.35 14.59
CA LYS A 437 13.33 -20.62 13.45
C LYS A 437 12.45 -21.06 12.27
N LYS A 438 12.51 -20.35 11.13
CA LYS A 438 11.68 -20.41 9.88
C LYS A 438 10.69 -19.26 9.63
N ARG A 439 10.20 -18.54 10.66
CA ARG A 439 9.21 -17.45 10.49
C ARG A 439 9.72 -16.07 10.89
N GLU A 440 11.04 -15.89 10.97
CA GLU A 440 11.62 -14.56 11.06
C GLU A 440 11.26 -13.74 9.81
N PRO A 441 11.10 -12.41 9.90
CA PRO A 441 10.88 -11.57 8.73
C PRO A 441 12.02 -11.74 7.71
N LEU A 442 11.64 -11.84 6.43
CA LEU A 442 12.57 -11.90 5.31
C LEU A 442 12.78 -10.48 4.76
N PHE A 443 14.00 -9.97 4.89
CA PHE A 443 14.40 -8.66 4.37
C PHE A 443 15.09 -8.79 3.01
N VAL A 444 14.55 -8.14 1.99
CA VAL A 444 15.10 -8.15 0.63
C VAL A 444 15.12 -6.73 0.09
N LYS A 445 16.29 -6.27 -0.34
CA LYS A 445 16.44 -4.99 -1.03
C LYS A 445 16.16 -5.22 -2.52
N CYS A 446 15.23 -4.46 -3.08
CA CYS A 446 14.77 -4.59 -4.46
C CYS A 446 15.12 -3.33 -5.25
N ILE A 447 15.55 -3.52 -6.50
CA ILE A 447 15.92 -2.45 -7.43
C ILE A 447 15.31 -2.79 -8.79
N VAL A 448 14.19 -2.14 -9.13
CA VAL A 448 13.51 -2.29 -10.43
C VAL A 448 14.10 -1.28 -11.40
N LYS A 449 14.53 -1.74 -12.57
CA LYS A 449 15.21 -0.94 -13.61
C LYS A 449 14.20 -0.19 -14.47
N GLU A 450 14.46 1.08 -14.68
CA GLU A 450 13.62 1.99 -15.47
C GLU A 450 14.49 2.89 -16.34
N GLU A 451 14.01 3.33 -17.51
CA GLU A 451 14.86 3.93 -18.58
C GLU A 451 15.73 5.12 -18.12
N ASP A 452 15.25 5.91 -17.14
CA ASP A 452 15.96 7.08 -16.60
C ASP A 452 16.57 6.88 -15.20
N LYS A 453 15.94 6.05 -14.34
CA LYS A 453 16.29 5.90 -12.93
C LYS A 453 15.56 4.74 -12.24
N ASP A 454 16.33 3.82 -11.67
CA ASP A 454 15.85 2.68 -10.90
C ASP A 454 14.96 3.07 -9.70
N ILE A 455 13.99 2.20 -9.41
CA ILE A 455 13.11 2.25 -8.23
C ILE A 455 13.65 1.28 -7.18
N GLU A 456 14.20 1.85 -6.11
CA GLU A 456 14.84 1.14 -5.00
C GLU A 456 13.91 1.12 -3.77
N PHE A 457 13.72 -0.04 -3.15
CA PHE A 457 12.94 -0.21 -1.91
C PHE A 457 13.43 -1.41 -1.07
N LEU A 458 13.11 -1.42 0.22
CA LEU A 458 13.32 -2.56 1.11
C LEU A 458 11.99 -3.29 1.31
N MET A 459 11.90 -4.50 0.76
CA MET A 459 10.78 -5.41 0.99
C MET A 459 10.98 -6.18 2.29
N ILE A 460 9.93 -6.27 3.10
CA ILE A 460 9.89 -7.07 4.32
C ILE A 460 8.71 -8.04 4.20
N VAL A 461 8.99 -9.34 4.03
CA VAL A 461 7.96 -10.38 3.98
C VAL A 461 7.78 -10.98 5.38
N VAL A 462 6.55 -11.13 5.84
CA VAL A 462 6.22 -11.69 7.16
C VAL A 462 5.21 -12.82 7.11
N HIS A 463 5.30 -13.73 8.10
CA HIS A 463 4.30 -14.75 8.38
C HIS A 463 4.16 -14.92 9.89
N LEU A 464 3.19 -14.23 10.47
CA LEU A 464 3.00 -14.21 11.92
C LEU A 464 2.30 -15.48 12.43
N LYS A 465 2.15 -15.60 13.75
CA LYS A 465 1.61 -16.82 14.37
C LYS A 465 0.08 -16.89 14.21
N ALA A 466 -0.39 -17.93 13.52
CA ALA A 466 -1.81 -18.29 13.40
C ALA A 466 -2.51 -18.66 14.72
N PHE A 467 -3.85 -18.73 14.68
CA PHE A 467 -4.82 -19.03 15.76
C PHE A 467 -5.14 -17.89 16.74
N GLY A 468 -6.38 -17.87 17.23
CA GLY A 468 -6.92 -16.84 18.13
C GLY A 468 -6.80 -17.16 19.62
N ASP A 469 -5.94 -18.09 20.03
CA ASP A 469 -5.66 -18.34 21.45
C ASP A 469 -4.78 -17.21 22.04
N PRO A 470 -4.85 -16.95 23.37
CA PRO A 470 -4.14 -15.83 23.99
C PRO A 470 -2.61 -15.84 23.79
N GLU A 471 -2.00 -17.03 23.70
CA GLU A 471 -0.56 -17.16 23.49
C GLU A 471 -0.19 -16.81 22.04
N SER A 472 -0.95 -17.30 21.06
CA SER A 472 -0.78 -16.90 19.65
C SER A 472 -1.01 -15.40 19.43
N MET A 473 -2.00 -14.80 20.10
CA MET A 473 -2.22 -13.35 20.09
C MET A 473 -1.03 -12.59 20.70
N THR A 474 -0.50 -13.06 21.84
CA THR A 474 0.70 -12.50 22.49
C THR A 474 1.91 -12.55 21.56
N ARG A 475 2.11 -13.67 20.86
CA ARG A 475 3.18 -13.83 19.87
C ARG A 475 3.02 -12.86 18.69
N ARG A 476 1.81 -12.66 18.16
CA ARG A 476 1.59 -11.66 17.09
C ARG A 476 1.87 -10.24 17.56
N LYS A 477 1.47 -9.89 18.79
CA LYS A 477 1.73 -8.56 19.37
C LYS A 477 3.23 -8.31 19.57
N LEU A 478 3.95 -9.27 20.14
CA LEU A 478 5.40 -9.20 20.28
C LEU A 478 6.11 -9.13 18.92
N ALA A 479 5.64 -9.89 17.92
CA ALA A 479 6.17 -9.84 16.57
C ALA A 479 5.99 -8.45 15.92
N ALA A 480 4.80 -7.86 16.02
CA ALA A 480 4.52 -6.51 15.53
C ALA A 480 5.40 -5.46 16.24
N ASN A 481 5.60 -5.60 17.55
CA ASN A 481 6.54 -4.76 18.31
C ASN A 481 7.99 -4.93 17.82
N ILE A 482 8.46 -6.15 17.59
CA ILE A 482 9.83 -6.41 17.07
C ILE A 482 10.02 -5.78 15.68
N ILE A 483 9.07 -6.00 14.76
CA ILE A 483 9.13 -5.43 13.40
C ILE A 483 9.10 -3.89 13.45
N SER A 484 8.25 -3.30 14.29
CA SER A 484 8.17 -1.85 14.53
C SER A 484 9.52 -1.28 14.98
N VAL A 485 10.16 -1.90 15.98
CA VAL A 485 11.46 -1.42 16.50
C VAL A 485 12.60 -1.64 15.49
N ILE A 486 12.59 -2.74 14.73
CA ILE A 486 13.57 -2.95 13.65
C ILE A 486 13.44 -1.85 12.58
N ILE A 487 12.22 -1.50 12.18
CA ILE A 487 11.97 -0.41 11.23
C ILE A 487 12.43 0.93 11.82
N ASP A 488 12.04 1.25 13.06
CA ASP A 488 12.45 2.48 13.77
C ASP A 488 14.00 2.62 13.83
N ASP A 489 14.73 1.51 13.97
CA ASP A 489 16.20 1.48 13.99
C ASP A 489 16.84 1.57 12.58
N LEU A 490 16.30 0.84 11.60
CA LEU A 490 16.72 0.92 10.20
C LEU A 490 16.57 2.35 9.65
N ARG A 491 15.54 3.09 10.08
CA ARG A 491 15.37 4.50 9.69
C ARG A 491 16.42 5.45 10.24
N LYS A 492 17.25 5.03 11.19
CA LYS A 492 18.42 5.78 11.68
C LYS A 492 19.73 5.37 10.98
N ASP A 493 19.73 4.26 10.25
CA ASP A 493 20.88 3.75 9.52
C ASP A 493 21.05 4.54 8.22
N GLU A 494 22.24 5.13 7.99
CA GLU A 494 22.53 5.89 6.76
C GLU A 494 22.24 5.09 5.48
N SER A 495 22.37 3.77 5.54
CA SER A 495 22.13 2.85 4.42
C SER A 495 20.65 2.68 4.07
N PHE A 496 19.73 3.02 4.98
CA PHE A 496 18.29 2.70 4.88
C PHE A 496 17.36 3.87 5.19
N LYS A 497 17.83 4.95 5.82
CA LYS A 497 17.01 6.10 6.23
C LYS A 497 16.20 6.74 5.10
N ASN A 498 16.69 6.64 3.86
CA ASN A 498 16.09 7.17 2.65
C ASN A 498 15.57 6.07 1.69
N ILE A 499 15.67 4.79 2.06
CA ILE A 499 15.14 3.68 1.27
C ILE A 499 13.68 3.47 1.70
N PRO A 500 12.70 3.59 0.78
CA PRO A 500 11.30 3.31 1.09
C PRO A 500 11.09 1.86 1.50
N ILE A 501 10.24 1.60 2.49
CA ILE A 501 9.97 0.27 3.05
C ILE A 501 8.59 -0.20 2.61
N VAL A 502 8.50 -1.45 2.15
CA VAL A 502 7.26 -2.15 1.83
C VAL A 502 7.19 -3.45 2.64
N LEU A 503 6.41 -3.42 3.72
CA LEU A 503 6.16 -4.55 4.62
C LEU A 503 4.84 -5.22 4.24
N GLY A 504 4.83 -6.55 4.10
CA GLY A 504 3.60 -7.28 3.81
C GLY A 504 3.72 -8.80 3.96
N GLY A 505 2.60 -9.49 3.74
CA GLY A 505 2.46 -10.93 3.94
C GLY A 505 1.33 -11.26 4.90
N ASP A 506 1.39 -12.44 5.51
CA ASP A 506 0.33 -12.97 6.37
C ASP A 506 0.55 -12.57 7.84
N PHE A 507 -0.28 -11.65 8.33
CA PHE A 507 -0.25 -11.20 9.73
C PHE A 507 -1.10 -12.07 10.66
N ASN A 508 -1.93 -12.98 10.13
CA ASN A 508 -2.85 -13.81 10.90
C ASN A 508 -3.76 -13.01 11.87
N GLN A 509 -4.03 -11.75 11.53
CA GLN A 509 -4.66 -10.78 12.42
C GLN A 509 -5.31 -9.66 11.60
N THR A 510 -6.58 -9.34 11.87
CA THR A 510 -7.23 -8.17 11.29
C THR A 510 -6.69 -6.87 11.92
N LEU A 511 -6.88 -5.74 11.24
CA LEU A 511 -6.49 -4.41 11.75
C LEU A 511 -7.30 -3.94 12.97
N ASP A 512 -8.30 -4.72 13.42
CA ASP A 512 -9.12 -4.41 14.59
C ASP A 512 -8.37 -4.70 15.90
N GLY A 513 -8.08 -3.63 16.65
CA GLY A 513 -7.57 -3.69 18.01
C GLY A 513 -6.04 -3.75 18.14
N ASP A 514 -5.59 -3.90 19.38
CA ASP A 514 -4.26 -3.44 19.81
C ASP A 514 -3.09 -4.39 19.49
N ILE A 515 -3.29 -5.43 18.67
CA ILE A 515 -2.26 -6.45 18.38
C ILE A 515 -1.25 -5.93 17.36
N LEU A 516 -1.72 -5.29 16.29
CA LEU A 516 -0.87 -4.68 15.25
C LEU A 516 -0.64 -3.17 15.48
N GLY A 517 -1.12 -2.61 16.61
CA GLY A 517 -1.08 -1.17 16.89
C GLY A 517 0.31 -0.53 16.80
N SER A 518 1.38 -1.25 17.15
CA SER A 518 2.75 -0.74 17.01
C SER A 518 3.22 -0.52 15.56
N LEU A 519 2.54 -1.14 14.59
CA LEU A 519 2.74 -0.92 13.16
C LEU A 519 1.71 0.09 12.61
N ILE A 520 0.44 -0.04 12.98
CA ILE A 520 -0.68 0.79 12.49
C ILE A 520 -0.59 2.24 13.01
N ASP A 521 -0.30 2.43 14.30
CA ASP A 521 -0.20 3.75 14.94
C ASP A 521 1.22 4.35 14.82
N SER A 522 2.11 3.75 14.02
CA SER A 522 3.48 4.25 13.84
C SER A 522 3.50 5.58 13.09
N PRO A 523 4.22 6.61 13.55
CA PRO A 523 4.32 7.90 12.86
C PRO A 523 5.16 7.85 11.57
N TYR A 524 5.73 6.68 11.23
CA TYR A 524 6.59 6.48 10.05
C TYR A 524 6.00 5.51 9.02
N LEU A 525 4.90 4.83 9.36
CA LEU A 525 4.26 3.82 8.54
C LEU A 525 2.81 4.19 8.23
N PHE A 526 2.30 3.61 7.15
CA PHE A 526 0.95 3.79 6.66
C PHE A 526 0.43 2.45 6.10
N THR A 527 -0.70 1.99 6.61
CA THR A 527 -1.32 0.71 6.20
C THR A 527 -2.27 0.94 5.04
N LEU A 528 -1.99 0.32 3.89
CA LEU A 528 -2.75 0.54 2.65
C LEU A 528 -4.13 -0.12 2.69
N THR A 529 -4.18 -1.31 3.29
CA THR A 529 -5.40 -2.13 3.42
C THR A 529 -6.37 -1.65 4.51
N THR A 530 -6.28 -0.39 4.93
CA THR A 530 -7.08 0.14 6.05
C THR A 530 -8.54 0.39 5.65
N ASP A 531 -8.77 0.85 4.42
CA ASP A 531 -10.11 1.11 3.92
C ASP A 531 -10.77 -0.17 3.36
N ASP A 532 -9.98 -1.08 2.77
CA ASP A 532 -10.38 -2.48 2.49
C ASP A 532 -10.96 -3.18 3.75
N ALA A 533 -10.28 -3.06 4.90
CA ALA A 533 -10.72 -3.67 6.15
C ALA A 533 -12.08 -3.13 6.61
N LYS A 534 -12.32 -1.82 6.47
CA LYS A 534 -13.60 -1.17 6.83
C LYS A 534 -14.73 -1.55 5.88
N ALA A 535 -14.41 -1.73 4.60
CA ALA A 535 -15.36 -2.16 3.57
C ALA A 535 -15.64 -3.68 3.61
N GLY A 536 -14.93 -4.45 4.44
CA GLY A 536 -15.20 -5.86 4.69
C GLY A 536 -14.64 -6.81 3.62
N TYR A 537 -13.62 -6.38 2.88
CA TYR A 537 -12.87 -7.24 1.97
C TYR A 537 -12.14 -8.35 2.75
N VAL A 538 -11.69 -9.40 2.04
CA VAL A 538 -11.03 -10.56 2.67
C VAL A 538 -9.85 -11.07 1.84
N SER A 539 -8.78 -11.46 2.53
CA SER A 539 -7.58 -12.08 1.95
C SER A 539 -7.53 -13.59 2.23
N TYR A 540 -7.98 -14.00 3.40
CA TYR A 540 -8.16 -15.39 3.81
C TYR A 540 -9.59 -15.84 3.54
N ILE A 541 -9.70 -16.96 2.83
CA ILE A 541 -10.94 -17.49 2.24
C ILE A 541 -11.15 -18.98 2.53
N GLY A 542 -10.42 -19.51 3.51
CA GLY A 542 -10.58 -20.88 4.01
C GLY A 542 -11.87 -21.06 4.82
N ASN A 543 -11.77 -21.68 6.00
CA ASN A 543 -12.96 -21.99 6.81
C ASN A 543 -13.59 -20.78 7.53
N ARG A 544 -12.96 -19.61 7.45
CA ARG A 544 -13.44 -18.32 7.97
C ARG A 544 -12.97 -17.24 7.00
N PHE A 545 -13.82 -16.27 6.69
CA PHE A 545 -13.47 -15.17 5.79
C PHE A 545 -12.92 -14.00 6.61
N SER A 546 -11.74 -13.50 6.27
CA SER A 546 -11.10 -12.37 6.98
C SER A 546 -9.97 -11.72 6.18
N LEU A 547 -9.77 -10.41 6.34
CA LEU A 547 -8.57 -9.71 5.88
C LEU A 547 -7.49 -9.80 6.97
N ILE A 548 -6.51 -10.68 6.75
CA ILE A 548 -5.39 -10.96 7.68
C ILE A 548 -4.01 -10.86 7.00
N ASP A 549 -4.00 -10.71 5.68
CA ASP A 549 -2.84 -10.30 4.90
C ASP A 549 -2.92 -8.79 4.70
N HIS A 550 -1.81 -8.09 4.87
CA HIS A 550 -1.78 -6.63 4.83
C HIS A 550 -0.55 -6.13 4.08
N ILE A 551 -0.66 -4.91 3.54
CA ILE A 551 0.47 -4.13 3.04
C ILE A 551 0.59 -2.86 3.89
N ILE A 552 1.79 -2.63 4.42
CA ILE A 552 2.17 -1.48 5.24
C ILE A 552 3.42 -0.87 4.59
N VAL A 553 3.35 0.41 4.26
CA VAL A 553 4.45 1.15 3.63
C VAL A 553 4.98 2.23 4.56
N SER A 554 6.16 2.77 4.26
CA SER A 554 6.68 3.93 4.99
C SER A 554 6.32 5.27 4.35
N ASN A 555 6.28 6.36 5.13
CA ASN A 555 5.73 7.66 4.71
C ASN A 555 6.47 8.39 3.56
N ASP A 556 7.66 7.90 3.16
CA ASP A 556 8.42 8.34 1.99
C ASP A 556 8.08 7.56 0.71
N VAL A 557 7.36 6.45 0.82
CA VAL A 557 6.77 5.74 -0.31
C VAL A 557 5.77 6.64 -1.02
N LYS A 558 5.95 6.82 -2.33
CA LYS A 558 5.02 7.56 -3.18
C LYS A 558 4.19 6.57 -3.99
N LEU A 559 2.92 6.48 -3.64
CA LEU A 559 1.97 5.57 -4.29
C LEU A 559 1.39 6.18 -5.57
N GLY A 560 0.95 5.30 -6.46
CA GLY A 560 -0.03 5.63 -7.48
C GLY A 560 -1.44 5.39 -6.94
N SER A 561 -2.37 6.31 -7.20
CA SER A 561 -3.78 6.09 -6.89
C SER A 561 -4.35 4.96 -7.75
N ILE A 562 -4.85 3.91 -7.11
CA ILE A 562 -5.57 2.78 -7.72
C ILE A 562 -7.04 2.95 -7.34
N SER A 563 -7.85 3.58 -8.20
CA SER A 563 -9.31 3.77 -7.99
C SER A 563 -9.64 4.47 -6.66
N ASP A 564 -9.03 5.63 -6.43
CA ASP A 564 -9.10 6.38 -5.16
C ASP A 564 -8.55 5.64 -3.91
N ASP A 565 -8.20 4.34 -4.02
CA ASP A 565 -7.54 3.49 -3.04
C ASP A 565 -6.02 3.32 -3.31
N ASP A 566 -5.31 2.75 -2.32
CA ASP A 566 -3.84 2.68 -2.28
C ASP A 566 -3.25 1.26 -2.55
N ALA A 567 -4.06 0.19 -2.52
CA ALA A 567 -3.66 -1.20 -2.79
C ALA A 567 -4.81 -2.01 -3.42
N ALA A 568 -4.56 -3.23 -3.89
CA ALA A 568 -5.59 -4.09 -4.48
C ALA A 568 -5.50 -5.55 -4.00
N ILE A 569 -6.66 -6.17 -3.73
CA ILE A 569 -6.80 -7.58 -3.36
C ILE A 569 -7.22 -8.39 -4.59
N VAL A 570 -6.39 -9.33 -5.05
CA VAL A 570 -6.60 -10.03 -6.32
C VAL A 570 -7.43 -11.30 -6.12
N ARG A 571 -8.76 -11.18 -6.24
CA ARG A 571 -9.75 -12.25 -6.00
C ARG A 571 -9.80 -13.37 -7.06
N LEU A 572 -8.65 -14.03 -7.29
CA LEU A 572 -8.46 -15.20 -8.15
C LEU A 572 -9.26 -16.43 -7.71
N ASP A 573 -9.63 -16.48 -6.43
CA ASP A 573 -10.41 -17.56 -5.85
C ASP A 573 -11.81 -17.69 -6.42
N LYS A 574 -12.35 -16.55 -6.84
CA LYS A 574 -13.63 -16.50 -7.52
C LYS A 574 -13.46 -17.12 -8.91
N SER A 575 -12.50 -16.62 -9.70
CA SER A 575 -12.29 -17.04 -11.10
C SER A 575 -11.75 -18.46 -11.29
N ILE A 576 -11.07 -19.02 -10.29
CA ILE A 576 -10.44 -20.36 -10.38
C ILE A 576 -11.24 -21.39 -9.58
N ARG A 577 -11.87 -22.33 -10.29
CA ARG A 577 -12.67 -23.40 -9.68
C ARG A 577 -11.86 -24.22 -8.66
N ARG A 578 -12.38 -24.30 -7.43
CA ARG A 578 -11.74 -24.98 -6.27
C ARG A 578 -10.35 -24.39 -5.94
N TYR A 579 -10.18 -23.08 -6.04
CA TYR A 579 -8.94 -22.37 -5.71
C TYR A 579 -8.34 -22.82 -4.37
N VAL A 580 -9.12 -22.77 -3.27
CA VAL A 580 -8.72 -23.27 -1.94
C VAL A 580 -8.07 -24.66 -2.00
N ASN A 581 -8.71 -25.64 -2.64
CA ASN A 581 -8.20 -27.02 -2.66
C ASN A 581 -7.03 -27.24 -3.65
N ASN A 582 -6.83 -26.34 -4.61
CA ASN A 582 -5.95 -26.55 -5.77
C ASN A 582 -4.75 -25.60 -5.79
N ILE A 583 -4.84 -24.45 -5.11
CA ILE A 583 -3.97 -23.28 -5.25
C ILE A 583 -3.50 -22.78 -3.88
N SER A 584 -4.40 -22.21 -3.06
CA SER A 584 -4.14 -21.62 -1.73
C SER A 584 -5.48 -21.23 -1.08
N ASP A 585 -5.58 -21.19 0.25
CA ASP A 585 -6.67 -20.57 1.01
C ASP A 585 -6.48 -19.07 1.31
N HIS A 586 -5.44 -18.44 0.75
CA HIS A 586 -5.23 -16.99 0.68
C HIS A 586 -5.19 -16.47 -0.78
N VAL A 587 -5.62 -15.22 -0.99
CA VAL A 587 -5.47 -14.49 -2.27
C VAL A 587 -4.28 -13.52 -2.26
N PRO A 588 -3.66 -13.21 -3.43
CA PRO A 588 -2.59 -12.21 -3.50
C PRO A 588 -3.09 -10.79 -3.18
N LEU A 589 -2.25 -10.02 -2.49
CA LEU A 589 -2.37 -8.56 -2.37
C LEU A 589 -1.30 -7.91 -3.25
N VAL A 590 -1.64 -6.84 -3.95
CA VAL A 590 -0.71 -6.12 -4.85
C VAL A 590 -0.78 -4.61 -4.68
N VAL A 591 0.33 -3.93 -4.97
CA VAL A 591 0.48 -2.47 -4.91
C VAL A 591 1.41 -2.00 -6.03
N ARG A 592 1.17 -0.79 -6.56
CA ARG A 592 2.05 -0.12 -7.51
C ARG A 592 2.74 1.09 -6.88
N LEU A 593 4.07 1.06 -6.80
CA LEU A 593 4.86 2.23 -6.46
C LEU A 593 5.08 3.09 -7.70
N ILE A 594 5.04 4.42 -7.57
CA ILE A 594 5.34 5.35 -8.70
C ILE A 594 6.53 6.25 -8.36
N TYR A 595 7.47 6.34 -9.29
CA TYR A 595 8.56 7.29 -9.17
C TYR A 595 8.07 8.73 -9.45
N LYS A 596 8.17 9.63 -8.46
CA LYS A 596 7.97 11.08 -8.62
C LYS A 596 9.16 11.86 -8.07
N ASN A 597 9.70 12.76 -8.90
CA ASN A 597 10.77 13.69 -8.52
C ASN A 597 10.50 14.39 -7.18
N ALA A 598 11.55 14.77 -6.45
CA ALA A 598 11.47 15.21 -5.06
C ALA A 598 10.80 16.60 -4.82
N GLY A 599 10.25 17.23 -5.85
CA GLY A 599 9.44 18.45 -5.73
C GLY A 599 7.95 18.13 -5.62
N ASN A 600 7.29 18.74 -4.64
CA ASN A 600 5.84 18.67 -4.36
C ASN A 600 5.33 17.34 -3.75
N ILE A 601 5.45 17.24 -2.42
CA ILE A 601 4.49 16.48 -1.60
C ILE A 601 3.18 17.29 -1.62
N PRO A 602 2.02 16.70 -2.00
CA PRO A 602 0.74 17.41 -1.98
C PRO A 602 0.39 17.91 -0.57
N GLU A 603 -0.07 19.16 -0.48
CA GLU A 603 -0.37 19.83 0.80
C GLU A 603 -1.46 19.12 1.63
N TYR A 604 -2.29 18.31 0.96
CA TYR A 604 -3.27 17.41 1.57
C TYR A 604 -2.66 16.49 2.65
N PHE A 605 -1.44 15.96 2.43
CA PHE A 605 -0.76 15.06 3.38
C PHE A 605 -0.20 15.78 4.62
N ARG A 606 -0.07 17.12 4.62
CA ARG A 606 0.41 17.86 5.80
C ARG A 606 -0.68 18.07 6.85
N ASN A 607 -1.95 18.15 6.44
CA ASN A 607 -3.00 18.75 7.27
C ASN A 607 -3.74 17.79 8.21
N LYS A 608 -3.50 16.48 8.15
CA LYS A 608 -4.09 15.52 9.12
C LYS A 608 -3.41 15.56 10.50
N HIS A 609 -2.23 16.18 10.63
CA HIS A 609 -1.51 16.32 11.90
C HIS A 609 -1.95 17.50 12.79
N ASN A 610 -2.88 18.35 12.33
CA ASN A 610 -3.39 19.49 13.10
C ASN A 610 -4.85 19.34 13.53
N SER A 611 -5.18 18.24 14.20
CA SER A 611 -6.39 18.16 15.04
C SER A 611 -6.03 18.40 16.51
N LEU A 612 -6.33 19.61 17.01
CA LEU A 612 -6.22 19.97 18.44
C LEU A 612 -7.26 19.22 19.31
N CYS A 613 -7.09 17.91 19.49
CA CYS A 613 -7.61 17.13 20.62
C CYS A 613 -7.13 15.66 20.56
N THR A 614 -5.83 15.43 20.66
CA THR A 614 -5.32 14.09 21.02
C THR A 614 -5.60 13.80 22.49
N ILE A 615 -6.80 13.27 22.76
CA ILE A 615 -7.02 12.48 23.97
C ILE A 615 -6.06 11.30 23.90
N VAL A 616 -5.22 11.15 24.92
CA VAL A 616 -4.14 10.16 25.01
C VAL A 616 -4.65 8.75 24.66
N LYS A 617 -4.23 8.25 23.50
CA LYS A 617 -4.17 6.82 23.20
C LYS A 617 -2.77 6.32 23.57
N ASP A 618 -2.68 5.14 24.16
CA ASP A 618 -1.50 4.68 24.89
C ASP A 618 -0.22 4.59 24.02
N GLU A 619 0.78 5.45 24.31
CA GLU A 619 2.09 5.46 23.64
C GLU A 619 3.02 4.35 24.18
N ASP A 620 3.50 3.49 23.26
CA ASP A 620 4.52 2.42 23.42
C ASP A 620 4.33 1.45 24.61
N SER A 621 4.02 0.17 24.31
CA SER A 621 3.97 -0.89 25.33
C SER A 621 5.34 -1.15 25.98
N ILE A 622 5.35 -1.65 27.22
CA ILE A 622 6.57 -2.10 27.92
C ILE A 622 7.45 -3.01 27.05
N GLU A 623 6.82 -3.93 26.32
CA GLU A 623 7.48 -4.86 25.40
C GLU A 623 8.33 -4.10 24.38
N LYS A 624 7.80 -3.01 23.79
CA LYS A 624 8.51 -2.18 22.83
C LYS A 624 9.68 -1.41 23.47
N THR A 625 9.53 -0.92 24.70
CA THR A 625 10.62 -0.29 25.46
C THR A 625 11.74 -1.28 25.80
N LEU A 626 11.40 -2.51 26.20
CA LEU A 626 12.38 -3.58 26.44
C LEU A 626 13.09 -4.03 25.16
N LEU A 627 12.38 -4.10 24.02
CA LEU A 627 12.98 -4.42 22.72
C LEU A 627 13.95 -3.33 22.26
N LYS A 628 13.62 -2.04 22.43
CA LYS A 628 14.55 -0.91 22.23
C LYS A 628 15.80 -1.08 23.09
N LEU A 629 15.64 -1.37 24.38
CA LEU A 629 16.76 -1.63 25.30
C LEU A 629 17.63 -2.80 24.82
N HIS A 630 17.05 -3.92 24.38
CA HIS A 630 17.81 -5.08 23.91
C HIS A 630 18.64 -4.77 22.65
N ILE A 631 18.10 -4.03 21.68
CA ILE A 631 18.88 -3.54 20.53
C ILE A 631 20.03 -2.67 21.02
N ASN A 632 19.75 -1.72 21.91
CA ASN A 632 20.76 -0.77 22.38
C ASN A 632 21.87 -1.48 23.18
N LYS A 633 21.54 -2.38 24.11
CA LYS A 633 22.50 -3.27 24.80
C LYS A 633 23.35 -4.07 23.80
N SER A 634 22.73 -4.68 22.77
CA SER A 634 23.47 -5.48 21.77
C SER A 634 24.42 -4.65 20.89
N LYS A 635 24.12 -3.35 20.66
CA LYS A 635 25.08 -2.41 20.05
C LYS A 635 26.32 -2.19 20.94
N LEU A 636 26.18 -2.24 22.26
CA LEU A 636 27.32 -2.05 23.21
C LEU A 636 28.27 -3.24 23.21
N GLU A 637 27.75 -4.46 23.09
CA GLU A 637 28.53 -5.71 23.19
C GLU A 637 29.66 -5.80 22.15
N ASN A 638 29.50 -5.10 21.02
CA ASN A 638 30.51 -5.00 19.96
C ASN A 638 31.63 -3.96 20.24
N GLN A 639 31.59 -3.26 21.38
CA GLN A 639 32.53 -2.24 21.91
C GLN A 639 32.87 -1.01 21.03
N ILE A 640 32.58 -1.04 19.73
CA ILE A 640 32.87 0.03 18.76
C ILE A 640 31.69 1.00 18.61
N ASN A 641 30.47 0.60 19.01
CA ASN A 641 29.22 1.26 18.60
C ASN A 641 28.47 2.05 19.68
N TYR A 642 28.97 2.17 20.93
CA TYR A 642 28.29 2.96 21.96
C TYR A 642 28.23 4.47 21.62
N TYR A 643 29.32 5.00 21.07
CA TYR A 643 29.41 6.39 20.61
C TYR A 643 30.42 6.49 19.46
N ASN A 644 29.93 6.83 18.27
CA ASN A 644 30.76 7.10 17.10
C ASN A 644 31.14 8.58 17.07
N GLU A 645 32.40 8.88 17.41
CA GLU A 645 32.92 10.25 17.52
C GLU A 645 33.05 10.96 16.17
N GLU A 646 33.38 10.25 15.09
CA GLU A 646 33.53 10.86 13.76
C GLU A 646 32.17 11.28 13.19
N GLN A 647 31.17 10.40 13.30
CA GLN A 647 29.80 10.71 12.89
C GLN A 647 29.23 11.88 13.70
N ASP A 648 29.42 11.89 15.04
CA ASP A 648 28.88 12.97 15.86
C ASP A 648 29.59 14.31 15.62
N LYS A 649 30.89 14.32 15.29
CA LYS A 649 31.59 15.54 14.85
C LYS A 649 30.98 16.15 13.59
N LEU A 650 30.51 15.34 12.64
CA LEU A 650 29.81 15.84 11.45
C LEU A 650 28.47 16.48 11.84
N LEU A 651 27.68 15.82 12.70
CA LEU A 651 26.40 16.33 13.19
C LEU A 651 26.57 17.63 14.02
N ILE A 652 27.62 17.73 14.85
CA ILE A 652 27.97 18.93 15.59
C ILE A 652 28.30 20.07 14.62
N ASN A 653 29.19 19.83 13.64
CA ASN A 653 29.56 20.87 12.68
C ASN A 653 28.36 21.39 11.89
N GLU A 654 27.49 20.49 11.42
CA GLU A 654 26.23 20.86 10.74
C GLU A 654 25.33 21.69 11.65
N TYR A 655 25.01 21.19 12.84
CA TYR A 655 24.07 21.80 13.79
C TYR A 655 24.49 23.21 14.25
N TYR A 656 25.80 23.45 14.43
CA TYR A 656 26.32 24.74 14.89
C TYR A 656 26.93 25.61 13.77
N THR A 657 26.64 25.32 12.49
CA THR A 657 27.22 26.04 11.32
C THR A 657 27.14 27.56 11.45
N ASP A 658 26.00 28.08 11.92
CA ASP A 658 25.72 29.52 12.04
C ASP A 658 26.20 30.13 13.38
N ILE A 659 26.85 29.38 14.27
CA ILE A 659 27.25 29.85 15.61
C ILE A 659 28.74 30.18 15.67
N HIS A 660 29.05 31.43 16.02
CA HIS A 660 30.41 31.92 16.18
C HIS A 660 30.81 31.98 17.67
N PHE A 661 31.27 30.85 18.21
CA PHE A 661 31.69 30.72 19.62
C PHE A 661 32.83 31.66 20.07
N ASN A 662 33.54 32.28 19.13
CA ASN A 662 34.64 33.22 19.41
C ASN A 662 34.19 34.71 19.42
N ILE A 663 32.89 35.01 19.38
CA ILE A 663 32.39 36.38 19.59
C ILE A 663 32.70 36.81 21.03
N GLY A 664 33.47 37.89 21.19
CA GLY A 664 33.86 38.42 22.50
C GLY A 664 32.73 39.07 23.32
N ASP A 665 31.52 39.20 22.75
CA ASP A 665 30.32 39.66 23.44
C ASP A 665 29.50 38.47 23.96
N LYS A 666 29.53 38.28 25.28
CA LYS A 666 28.83 37.19 25.96
C LYS A 666 27.31 37.22 25.83
N LYS A 667 26.73 38.40 25.58
CA LYS A 667 25.27 38.60 25.45
C LYS A 667 24.77 38.27 24.06
N ILE A 668 25.60 38.49 23.04
CA ILE A 668 25.33 38.04 21.67
C ILE A 668 25.39 36.51 21.62
N LEU A 669 26.47 35.90 22.13
CA LEU A 669 26.62 34.45 22.13
C LEU A 669 25.49 33.73 22.89
N PHE A 670 25.04 34.27 24.03
CA PHE A 670 23.86 33.76 24.73
C PHE A 670 22.60 33.76 23.84
N LYS A 671 22.32 34.88 23.15
CA LYS A 671 21.12 35.03 22.30
C LYS A 671 21.15 34.08 21.10
N ASP A 672 22.29 33.95 20.44
CA ASP A 672 22.42 33.12 19.23
C ASP A 672 22.27 31.64 19.58
N ILE A 673 22.93 31.19 20.65
CA ILE A 673 22.78 29.82 21.17
C ILE A 673 21.34 29.57 21.65
N SER A 674 20.77 30.47 22.46
CA SER A 674 19.40 30.36 22.98
C SER A 674 18.37 30.24 21.86
N LYS A 675 18.53 31.05 20.80
CA LYS A 675 17.73 30.99 19.57
C LYS A 675 17.90 29.65 18.85
N LEU A 676 19.13 29.17 18.68
CA LEU A 676 19.39 27.87 18.03
C LEU A 676 18.70 26.73 18.79
N VAL A 677 19.02 26.52 20.07
CA VAL A 677 18.46 25.40 20.86
C VAL A 677 16.94 25.50 21.03
N THR A 678 16.37 26.70 20.94
CA THR A 678 14.92 26.91 20.93
C THR A 678 14.28 26.49 19.61
N ASN A 679 14.89 26.86 18.48
CA ASN A 679 14.35 26.59 17.15
C ASN A 679 14.52 25.13 16.71
N THR A 680 15.58 24.45 17.16
CA THR A 680 15.89 23.07 16.80
C THR A 680 15.16 22.02 17.65
N HIS A 681 14.68 22.38 18.85
CA HIS A 681 13.81 21.54 19.68
C HIS A 681 12.41 21.44 19.05
N THR A 682 12.32 20.63 18.00
CA THR A 682 11.16 20.48 17.09
C THR A 682 10.24 19.33 17.48
N LYS A 683 10.74 18.32 18.21
CA LYS A 683 9.96 17.17 18.68
C LYS A 683 9.82 17.23 20.21
N TRP A 684 8.65 17.63 20.70
CA TRP A 684 8.38 17.68 22.15
C TRP A 684 7.85 16.33 22.63
N LEU A 685 8.57 15.71 23.57
CA LEU A 685 8.18 14.44 24.16
C LEU A 685 7.19 14.65 25.32
N SER A 686 6.23 13.73 25.46
CA SER A 686 5.44 13.58 26.69
C SER A 686 6.35 13.09 27.82
N TYR A 687 6.05 13.41 29.08
CA TYR A 687 6.91 13.02 30.21
C TYR A 687 7.12 11.50 30.30
N ASP A 688 6.06 10.72 30.04
CA ASP A 688 6.11 9.26 30.09
C ASP A 688 6.93 8.68 28.93
N LYS A 689 6.87 9.30 27.74
CA LYS A 689 7.75 8.97 26.62
C LYS A 689 9.20 9.30 26.91
N SER A 690 9.47 10.44 27.56
CA SER A 690 10.82 10.79 28.02
C SER A 690 11.34 9.77 29.03
N LYS A 691 10.54 9.27 29.99
CA LYS A 691 10.91 8.13 30.86
C LYS A 691 11.34 6.90 30.05
N ARG A 692 10.52 6.47 29.09
CA ARG A 692 10.79 5.28 28.26
C ARG A 692 12.10 5.39 27.46
N GLU A 693 12.32 6.53 26.80
CA GLU A 693 13.55 6.77 26.03
C GLU A 693 14.78 6.96 26.96
N LEU A 694 14.59 7.56 28.14
CA LEU A 694 15.63 7.67 29.17
C LEU A 694 16.14 6.29 29.58
N PHE A 695 15.25 5.38 29.98
CA PHE A 695 15.67 4.06 30.48
C PHE A 695 16.13 3.09 29.39
N SER A 696 15.65 3.23 28.15
CA SER A 696 16.00 2.29 27.05
C SER A 696 17.20 2.73 26.20
N LEU A 697 17.58 4.01 26.24
CA LEU A 697 18.69 4.56 25.44
C LEU A 697 19.49 5.60 26.22
N VAL A 698 18.87 6.71 26.62
CA VAL A 698 19.62 7.93 26.92
C VAL A 698 20.46 7.81 28.20
N ASP A 699 19.99 7.10 29.22
CA ASP A 699 20.77 6.88 30.45
C ASP A 699 21.70 5.66 30.44
N LEU A 700 21.72 4.92 29.34
CA LEU A 700 22.51 3.69 29.20
C LEU A 700 24.01 4.03 29.16
N ARG A 701 24.81 3.43 30.07
CA ARG A 701 26.26 3.61 30.17
C ARG A 701 27.01 2.62 29.25
N GLU A 702 28.34 2.75 29.14
CA GLU A 702 29.20 1.86 28.33
C GLU A 702 29.02 0.37 28.67
N ASN A 703 28.66 0.07 29.93
CA ASN A 703 28.49 -1.27 30.48
C ASN A 703 27.04 -1.81 30.37
N GLY A 704 26.12 -1.09 29.71
CA GLY A 704 24.72 -1.49 29.56
C GLY A 704 23.86 -1.38 30.82
N LEU A 705 24.36 -0.72 31.87
CA LEU A 705 23.62 -0.39 33.08
C LEU A 705 23.26 1.11 33.09
N ILE A 706 22.35 1.50 33.98
CA ILE A 706 22.05 2.90 34.27
C ILE A 706 22.77 3.29 35.57
N LYS A 707 23.28 4.52 35.63
CA LYS A 707 23.88 5.11 36.84
C LYS A 707 22.98 6.22 37.37
N SER A 708 22.58 6.15 38.63
CA SER A 708 21.88 7.23 39.32
C SER A 708 22.68 8.53 39.28
N ILE A 709 22.01 9.65 38.99
CA ILE A 709 22.64 10.97 38.91
C ILE A 709 23.30 11.40 40.23
N TYR A 710 22.61 11.18 41.36
CA TYR A 710 23.08 11.64 42.67
C TYR A 710 23.91 10.59 43.41
N SER A 711 23.41 9.37 43.61
CA SER A 711 24.15 8.36 44.38
C SER A 711 25.31 7.71 43.63
N GLY A 712 25.29 7.81 42.30
CA GLY A 712 26.18 7.06 41.43
C GLY A 712 26.00 5.54 41.45
N LYS A 713 24.95 5.01 42.10
CA LYS A 713 24.61 3.58 42.11
C LYS A 713 24.27 3.10 40.70
N LEU A 714 24.76 1.91 40.35
CA LEU A 714 24.38 1.21 39.11
C LEU A 714 23.12 0.38 39.33
N THR A 715 22.21 0.39 38.36
CA THR A 715 20.94 -0.38 38.35
C THR A 715 20.70 -0.96 36.95
N ASP A 716 20.05 -2.11 36.85
CA ASP A 716 19.71 -2.69 35.56
C ASP A 716 18.50 -1.97 34.92
N PRO A 717 18.59 -1.51 33.66
CA PRO A 717 17.49 -0.83 32.98
C PRO A 717 16.25 -1.68 32.72
N GLU A 718 16.35 -3.01 32.62
CA GLU A 718 15.17 -3.86 32.39
C GLU A 718 14.32 -3.96 33.68
N GLU A 719 14.96 -4.08 34.85
CA GLU A 719 14.28 -3.98 36.15
C GLU A 719 13.53 -2.64 36.29
N LEU A 720 14.19 -1.51 35.97
CA LEU A 720 13.60 -0.16 36.00
C LEU A 720 12.38 -0.01 35.09
N ILE A 721 12.47 -0.48 33.84
CA ILE A 721 11.35 -0.43 32.88
C ILE A 721 10.16 -1.27 33.36
N ARG A 722 10.42 -2.39 34.04
CA ARG A 722 9.37 -3.27 34.62
C ARG A 722 8.72 -2.63 35.85
N GLU A 723 9.49 -2.02 36.75
CA GLU A 723 8.97 -1.28 37.91
C GLU A 723 8.07 -0.11 37.47
N ASP A 724 8.54 0.75 36.55
CA ASP A 724 7.80 1.93 36.08
C ASP A 724 6.48 1.56 35.39
N TYR A 725 6.46 0.47 34.62
CA TYR A 725 5.23 0.00 33.96
C TYR A 725 4.19 -0.57 34.92
N GLU A 726 4.60 -1.38 35.91
CA GLU A 726 3.66 -1.87 36.92
C GLU A 726 3.15 -0.71 37.79
N LEU A 727 3.99 0.29 38.09
CA LEU A 727 3.56 1.53 38.72
C LEU A 727 2.50 2.29 37.89
N GLU A 728 2.73 2.50 36.59
CA GLU A 728 1.76 3.13 35.68
C GLU A 728 0.43 2.36 35.63
N LYS A 729 0.48 1.03 35.63
CA LYS A 729 -0.68 0.14 35.64
C LYS A 729 -1.47 0.24 36.95
N VAL A 730 -0.81 0.28 38.11
CA VAL A 730 -1.45 0.53 39.41
C VAL A 730 -2.08 1.92 39.46
N LYS A 731 -1.37 2.97 38.99
CA LYS A 731 -1.92 4.34 38.87
C LYS A 731 -3.17 4.36 37.99
N LYS A 732 -3.13 3.74 36.81
CA LYS A 732 -4.28 3.64 35.89
C LYS A 732 -5.47 2.91 36.54
N GLN A 733 -5.23 1.85 37.31
CA GLN A 733 -6.29 1.12 38.04
C GLN A 733 -6.88 1.95 39.19
N ALA A 734 -6.04 2.60 39.99
CA ALA A 734 -6.49 3.50 41.07
C ALA A 734 -7.32 4.66 40.51
N CYS A 735 -6.83 5.37 39.48
CA CYS A 735 -7.57 6.45 38.83
C CYS A 735 -8.92 5.99 38.25
N LYS A 736 -9.01 4.77 37.69
CA LYS A 736 -10.28 4.20 37.22
C LYS A 736 -11.24 3.89 38.39
N GLY A 737 -10.75 3.38 39.51
CA GLY A 737 -11.57 3.18 40.72
C GLY A 737 -12.10 4.50 41.31
N LEU A 738 -11.22 5.50 41.44
CA LEU A 738 -11.55 6.83 41.96
C LEU A 738 -12.56 7.60 41.08
N LEU A 739 -12.66 7.27 39.79
CA LEU A 739 -13.67 7.82 38.88
C LEU A 739 -15.08 7.23 39.11
N VAL A 740 -15.20 6.02 39.66
CA VAL A 740 -16.49 5.38 39.97
C VAL A 740 -17.09 5.94 41.26
N ASP A 741 -16.25 6.21 42.27
CA ASP A 741 -16.65 6.76 43.59
C ASP A 741 -16.52 8.30 43.69
N ALA A 742 -16.47 9.00 42.56
CA ALA A 742 -16.17 10.44 42.44
C ALA A 742 -17.16 11.43 43.11
N ARG A 743 -18.04 10.96 44.00
CA ARG A 743 -18.98 11.79 44.80
C ARG A 743 -18.44 12.25 46.15
N TYR A 744 -17.31 11.73 46.62
CA TYR A 744 -16.81 12.00 47.99
C TYR A 744 -15.31 12.31 48.14
N LEU A 745 -14.53 12.34 47.05
CA LEU A 745 -13.08 12.55 47.09
C LEU A 745 -12.70 13.95 46.62
N THR A 746 -12.01 14.71 47.47
CA THR A 746 -11.43 16.01 47.16
C THR A 746 -10.21 15.87 46.24
N GLN A 747 -9.64 17.00 45.82
CA GLN A 747 -8.41 16.98 45.03
C GLN A 747 -7.20 16.53 45.86
N VAL A 748 -7.16 16.87 47.16
CA VAL A 748 -6.09 16.48 48.09
C VAL A 748 -6.07 14.97 48.29
N ASP A 749 -7.23 14.33 48.49
CA ASP A 749 -7.33 12.88 48.66
C ASP A 749 -6.79 12.10 47.44
N LYS A 750 -6.88 12.69 46.24
CA LYS A 750 -6.35 12.08 45.00
C LYS A 750 -4.84 12.23 44.89
N GLU A 751 -4.29 13.35 45.32
CA GLU A 751 -2.85 13.62 45.33
C GLU A 751 -2.15 12.70 46.34
N GLU A 752 -2.70 12.54 47.56
CA GLU A 752 -2.17 11.64 48.61
C GLU A 752 -2.20 10.16 48.18
N ILE A 753 -3.28 9.69 47.52
CA ILE A 753 -3.34 8.32 46.99
C ILE A 753 -2.30 8.08 45.88
N ILE A 754 -2.07 9.06 45.00
CA ILE A 754 -1.05 8.96 43.95
C ILE A 754 0.36 8.95 44.56
N GLU A 755 0.62 9.76 45.59
CA GLU A 755 1.90 9.81 46.29
C GLU A 755 2.23 8.49 47.02
N ILE A 756 1.23 7.87 47.65
CA ILE A 756 1.33 6.52 48.26
C ILE A 756 1.61 5.46 47.18
N ILE A 757 0.95 5.52 46.02
CA ILE A 757 1.24 4.60 44.91
C ILE A 757 2.67 4.81 44.39
N GLU A 758 3.12 6.05 44.28
CA GLU A 758 4.51 6.37 43.92
C GLU A 758 5.52 5.97 45.00
N SER A 759 5.13 5.73 46.25
CA SER A 759 6.06 5.34 47.32
C SER A 759 6.52 3.87 47.24
N THR A 760 5.96 3.06 46.34
CA THR A 760 6.34 1.65 46.17
C THR A 760 7.40 1.41 45.09
N CYS A 761 7.91 2.45 44.43
CA CYS A 761 8.91 2.35 43.36
C CYS A 761 10.31 2.75 43.86
N ASN A 762 11.33 1.95 43.55
CA ASN A 762 12.69 2.18 44.09
C ASN A 762 13.39 3.36 43.40
N CYS A 763 13.13 3.56 42.12
CA CYS A 763 13.71 4.65 41.31
C CYS A 763 12.65 5.54 40.67
N ASN A 764 13.06 6.75 40.28
CA ASN A 764 12.26 7.71 39.55
C ASN A 764 13.13 8.50 38.55
N VAL A 765 12.53 9.53 37.93
CA VAL A 765 13.26 10.50 37.11
C VAL A 765 13.41 11.80 37.88
N GLU A 766 14.67 12.22 38.01
CA GLU A 766 15.10 13.50 38.53
C GLU A 766 14.88 14.61 37.52
N HIS A 767 14.27 15.71 37.95
CA HIS A 767 14.23 16.97 37.22
C HIS A 767 15.27 17.90 37.83
N VAL A 768 16.49 17.88 37.27
CA VAL A 768 17.63 18.65 37.82
C VAL A 768 17.30 20.13 38.00
N VAL A 769 16.44 20.69 37.13
CA VAL A 769 15.68 21.93 37.44
C VAL A 769 14.29 21.54 37.96
N PRO A 770 13.93 21.81 39.24
CA PRO A 770 12.70 21.30 39.83
C PRO A 770 11.43 21.71 39.08
N GLN A 771 10.50 20.78 38.89
CA GLN A 771 9.25 21.07 38.18
C GLN A 771 8.42 22.19 38.84
N SER A 772 8.53 22.33 40.16
CA SER A 772 7.89 23.38 40.95
C SER A 772 8.33 24.79 40.50
N TRP A 773 9.56 24.94 39.99
CA TRP A 773 10.14 26.22 39.58
C TRP A 773 9.58 26.74 38.24
N PHE A 774 8.97 25.88 37.40
CA PHE A 774 8.37 26.26 36.11
C PHE A 774 6.89 25.85 35.95
N ASN A 775 6.22 25.45 37.04
CA ASN A 775 4.82 25.01 37.09
C ASN A 775 4.53 23.75 36.25
N HIS A 776 5.45 22.78 36.20
CA HIS A 776 5.27 21.50 35.49
C HIS A 776 4.94 21.65 33.97
N LYS A 777 5.17 22.83 33.38
CA LYS A 777 4.78 23.14 32.00
C LYS A 777 5.62 22.39 30.97
N SER A 778 4.97 21.86 29.93
CA SER A 778 5.63 21.42 28.70
C SER A 778 6.14 22.62 27.88
N PRO A 779 7.20 22.47 27.06
CA PRO A 779 7.98 21.24 26.86
C PRO A 779 8.99 20.94 27.98
N MET A 780 9.27 21.89 28.89
CA MET A 780 10.29 21.73 29.94
C MET A 780 10.15 20.43 30.74
N LYS A 781 8.93 20.02 31.13
CA LYS A 781 8.70 18.78 31.89
C LYS A 781 9.24 17.50 31.21
N GLY A 782 9.29 17.46 29.88
CA GLY A 782 9.73 16.31 29.09
C GLY A 782 11.14 16.43 28.48
N ASP A 783 11.82 17.57 28.65
CA ASP A 783 13.10 17.83 27.97
C ASP A 783 14.26 17.02 28.57
N LEU A 784 14.68 15.96 27.87
CA LEU A 784 15.69 14.99 28.32
C LEU A 784 17.05 15.60 28.72
N HIS A 785 17.37 16.83 28.32
CA HIS A 785 18.64 17.50 28.71
C HIS A 785 18.75 17.81 30.21
N HIS A 786 17.67 17.75 30.98
CA HIS A 786 17.70 17.89 32.45
C HIS A 786 16.99 16.75 33.21
N LEU A 787 16.59 15.69 32.50
CA LEU A 787 15.99 14.48 33.08
C LEU A 787 17.03 13.37 33.25
N PHE A 788 17.18 12.85 34.46
CA PHE A 788 18.13 11.76 34.75
C PHE A 788 17.50 10.71 35.65
N THR A 789 17.96 9.47 35.57
CA THR A 789 17.53 8.40 36.47
C THR A 789 18.10 8.65 37.87
N CYS A 790 17.28 8.46 38.89
CA CYS A 790 17.66 8.62 40.29
C CYS A 790 16.89 7.64 41.18
N GLU A 791 17.43 7.23 42.33
CA GLU A 791 16.61 6.56 43.34
C GLU A 791 15.56 7.53 43.89
N LYS A 792 14.35 7.03 44.16
CA LYS A 792 13.28 7.87 44.70
C LYS A 792 13.70 8.57 45.99
N ALA A 793 14.43 7.87 46.86
CA ALA A 793 14.95 8.42 48.11
C ALA A 793 15.94 9.59 47.90
N CYS A 794 16.78 9.54 46.86
CA CYS A 794 17.74 10.60 46.57
C CYS A 794 17.07 11.83 45.96
N ASN A 795 16.11 11.64 45.05
CA ASN A 795 15.29 12.72 44.48
C ASN A 795 14.45 13.41 45.59
N GLN A 796 13.76 12.63 46.44
CA GLN A 796 13.02 13.17 47.59
C GLN A 796 13.92 13.86 48.62
N PHE A 797 15.17 13.42 48.80
CA PHE A 797 16.13 14.09 49.68
C PHE A 797 16.62 15.43 49.11
N ARG A 798 16.65 15.56 47.78
CA ARG A 798 17.05 16.78 47.08
C ARG A 798 15.91 17.81 46.95
N ASP A 799 14.66 17.36 46.85
CA ASP A 799 13.44 18.19 46.76
C ASP A 799 13.56 19.40 45.78
N ASP A 800 13.38 20.64 46.26
CA ASP A 800 13.60 21.87 45.47
C ASP A 800 14.73 22.77 46.01
N ASP A 801 15.66 22.14 46.73
CA ASP A 801 16.85 22.75 47.33
C ASP A 801 17.82 23.29 46.29
N GLU A 802 18.56 24.33 46.70
CA GLU A 802 19.56 24.99 45.86
C GLU A 802 20.86 24.19 45.80
N TYR A 803 21.49 24.10 44.63
CA TYR A 803 22.78 23.44 44.52
C TYR A 803 23.86 24.24 45.24
N TYR A 804 24.65 23.55 46.08
CA TYR A 804 25.67 24.12 46.92
C TYR A 804 26.91 23.21 47.00
N ASP A 805 28.03 23.76 47.45
CA ASP A 805 29.30 23.06 47.67
C ASP A 805 29.69 23.31 49.13
N PHE A 806 29.50 22.31 49.99
CA PHE A 806 29.75 22.37 51.42
C PHE A 806 31.25 22.16 51.68
N PRO A 807 31.97 23.15 52.26
CA PRO A 807 33.43 23.04 52.46
C PRO A 807 33.86 21.92 53.41
N ASP A 808 32.92 21.34 54.16
CA ASP A 808 33.09 20.23 55.10
C ASP A 808 32.57 18.89 54.55
N TYR A 809 32.00 18.85 53.35
CA TYR A 809 31.62 17.59 52.72
C TYR A 809 32.84 16.90 52.12
N ASN A 810 33.10 15.67 52.56
CA ASN A 810 34.02 14.77 51.91
C ASN A 810 33.29 13.43 51.70
N PRO A 811 33.07 12.98 50.45
CA PRO A 811 32.42 11.70 50.17
C PRO A 811 33.12 10.49 50.81
N GLU A 812 34.42 10.58 51.09
CA GLU A 812 35.19 9.51 51.75
C GLU A 812 35.03 9.48 53.29
N SER A 813 34.31 10.44 53.90
CA SER A 813 34.11 10.52 55.35
C SER A 813 32.67 10.22 55.77
N ASN A 814 32.50 9.24 56.68
CA ASN A 814 31.21 8.87 57.26
C ASN A 814 30.70 9.94 58.25
N ILE A 815 30.26 11.09 57.73
CA ILE A 815 29.71 12.21 58.51
C ILE A 815 28.17 12.23 58.38
N GLU A 816 27.48 12.57 59.47
CA GLU A 816 26.02 12.59 59.56
C GLU A 816 25.36 13.55 58.55
N ARG A 817 24.17 13.17 58.07
CA ARG A 817 23.41 13.76 56.94
C ARG A 817 23.88 13.43 55.52
N THR A 818 24.62 12.33 55.36
CA THR A 818 24.56 11.52 54.12
C THR A 818 23.35 10.58 54.18
N ILE A 819 22.34 10.79 53.32
CA ILE A 819 21.30 9.77 53.08
C ILE A 819 21.80 8.84 51.97
N SER A 820 22.01 7.56 52.28
CA SER A 820 22.22 6.48 51.30
C SER A 820 23.17 6.79 50.12
N ASN A 821 24.28 7.50 50.40
CA ASN A 821 25.26 7.97 49.42
C ASN A 821 24.70 8.94 48.35
N CYS A 822 23.54 9.57 48.54
CA CYS A 822 22.97 10.51 47.57
C CYS A 822 23.75 11.85 47.49
N GLY A 823 24.34 12.29 48.60
CA GLY A 823 24.91 13.62 48.78
C GLY A 823 24.70 14.15 50.20
N LYS A 824 24.93 15.44 50.41
CA LYS A 824 24.66 16.18 51.65
C LYS A 824 23.54 17.22 51.44
N GLY A 825 22.62 17.29 52.40
CA GLY A 825 21.50 18.23 52.42
C GLY A 825 21.42 19.00 53.75
N GLU A 826 21.41 20.34 53.70
CA GLU A 826 21.32 21.19 54.88
C GLU A 826 20.81 22.60 54.54
N PHE A 827 19.86 23.15 55.32
CA PHE A 827 19.35 24.53 55.17
C PHE A 827 18.85 24.89 53.75
N GLU A 828 18.01 24.04 53.14
CA GLU A 828 17.49 24.19 51.77
C GLU A 828 18.58 24.17 50.68
N LYS A 829 19.74 23.58 50.98
CA LYS A 829 20.89 23.40 50.08
C LYS A 829 21.25 21.93 49.94
N PHE A 830 21.62 21.54 48.72
CA PHE A 830 22.00 20.18 48.38
C PHE A 830 23.30 20.13 47.57
N GLU A 831 24.20 19.24 47.96
CA GLU A 831 25.40 18.87 47.22
C GLU A 831 25.33 17.38 46.87
N PRO A 832 25.33 17.00 45.58
CA PRO A 832 25.21 15.61 45.20
C PRO A 832 26.57 14.88 45.29
N GLU A 833 26.53 13.60 45.68
CA GLU A 833 27.70 12.71 45.76
C GLU A 833 28.32 12.47 44.38
N SER A 834 27.47 12.26 43.37
CA SER A 834 27.83 12.08 41.97
C SER A 834 27.13 13.12 41.09
N GLY A 835 27.53 13.19 39.82
CA GLY A 835 26.76 13.96 38.83
C GLY A 835 26.92 15.48 38.88
N LYS A 836 27.82 16.06 39.69
CA LYS A 836 28.03 17.53 39.77
C LYS A 836 28.25 18.18 38.39
N GLY A 837 29.02 17.55 37.50
CA GLY A 837 29.28 18.04 36.14
C GLY A 837 28.05 17.95 35.23
N GLU A 838 27.38 16.80 35.23
CA GLU A 838 26.11 16.57 34.52
C GLU A 838 25.02 17.56 34.97
N VAL A 839 24.87 17.77 36.29
CA VAL A 839 23.96 18.75 36.90
C VAL A 839 24.28 20.16 36.42
N ALA A 840 25.55 20.56 36.50
CA ALA A 840 25.99 21.88 36.06
C ALA A 840 25.62 22.16 34.60
N ARG A 841 25.92 21.22 33.69
CA ARG A 841 25.61 21.34 32.26
C ARG A 841 24.12 21.28 31.97
N ALA A 842 23.34 20.53 32.74
CA ALA A 842 21.88 20.47 32.61
C ALA A 842 21.19 21.77 33.05
N VAL A 843 21.57 22.35 34.19
CA VAL A 843 21.01 23.63 34.66
C VAL A 843 21.40 24.78 33.73
N LEU A 844 22.68 24.89 33.35
CA LEU A 844 23.16 25.92 32.43
C LEU A 844 22.52 25.77 31.03
N TYR A 845 22.27 24.55 30.56
CA TYR A 845 21.46 24.30 29.36
C TYR A 845 20.01 24.81 29.51
N PHE A 846 19.36 24.51 30.64
CA PHE A 846 18.01 24.97 30.91
C PHE A 846 17.92 26.50 30.86
N LEU A 847 18.92 27.20 31.41
CA LEU A 847 19.01 28.67 31.33
C LEU A 847 19.12 29.18 29.88
N LEU A 848 19.89 28.51 29.02
CA LEU A 848 19.98 28.84 27.59
C LEU A 848 18.68 28.56 26.84
N ARG A 849 18.03 27.41 27.11
CA ARG A 849 16.86 26.95 26.37
C ARG A 849 15.55 27.61 26.82
N TYR A 850 15.45 28.00 28.09
CA TYR A 850 14.21 28.48 28.72
C TYR A 850 14.38 29.82 29.46
N PRO A 851 14.90 30.89 28.80
CA PRO A 851 15.04 32.20 29.42
C PRO A 851 13.70 32.73 29.96
N GLY A 852 13.75 33.26 31.19
CA GLY A 852 12.60 33.83 31.89
C GLY A 852 11.51 32.84 32.31
N LYS A 853 11.70 31.51 32.16
CA LYS A 853 10.67 30.51 32.51
C LYS A 853 10.68 30.09 33.99
N ILE A 854 11.79 30.31 34.68
CA ILE A 854 11.93 30.06 36.12
C ILE A 854 11.22 31.17 36.90
N LYS A 855 10.36 30.78 37.85
CA LYS A 855 9.64 31.69 38.76
C LYS A 855 10.60 32.67 39.42
N GLU A 856 10.21 33.94 39.45
CA GLU A 856 10.99 35.05 40.02
C GLU A 856 11.54 34.73 41.42
N ASN A 857 10.71 34.21 42.33
CA ASN A 857 11.11 33.84 43.69
C ASN A 857 12.05 32.63 43.80
N ARG A 858 12.34 31.93 42.70
CA ARG A 858 13.29 30.80 42.65
C ARG A 858 14.59 31.14 41.90
N ARG A 859 14.63 32.25 41.15
CA ARG A 859 15.82 32.63 40.35
C ARG A 859 17.09 32.83 41.19
N ASN A 860 16.93 33.32 42.42
CA ASN A 860 18.05 33.55 43.34
C ASN A 860 18.67 32.26 43.91
N ARG A 861 18.01 31.09 43.75
CA ARG A 861 18.54 29.76 44.12
C ARG A 861 19.49 29.15 43.07
N ILE A 862 19.85 29.91 42.03
CA ILE A 862 20.69 29.44 40.92
C ILE A 862 22.04 30.14 40.97
N ASN A 863 23.01 29.47 41.58
CA ASN A 863 24.38 29.95 41.65
C ASN A 863 25.14 29.64 40.35
N ILE A 864 25.12 30.57 39.38
CA ILE A 864 25.78 30.41 38.08
C ILE A 864 27.29 30.19 38.23
N ASP A 865 27.95 30.88 39.17
CA ASP A 865 29.40 30.76 39.38
C ASP A 865 29.81 29.38 39.93
N LEU A 866 28.98 28.79 40.79
CA LEU A 866 29.14 27.41 41.24
C LEU A 866 28.97 26.42 40.07
N LEU A 867 27.92 26.58 39.26
CA LEU A 867 27.67 25.70 38.11
C LEU A 867 28.80 25.80 37.07
N LEU A 868 29.36 27.00 36.83
CA LEU A 868 30.55 27.17 35.99
C LEU A 868 31.81 26.55 36.59
N THR A 869 31.94 26.53 37.91
CA THR A 869 33.03 25.87 38.64
C THR A 869 32.94 24.35 38.50
N TRP A 870 31.80 23.74 38.84
CA TRP A 870 31.56 22.30 38.63
C TRP A 870 31.69 21.88 37.16
N HIS A 871 31.18 22.67 36.21
CA HIS A 871 31.37 22.39 34.77
C HIS A 871 32.85 22.31 34.35
N LYS A 872 33.71 23.12 34.98
CA LYS A 872 35.15 23.14 34.72
C LYS A 872 35.91 22.01 35.46
N GLU A 873 35.50 21.69 36.68
CA GLU A 873 36.14 20.68 37.54
C GLU A 873 35.76 19.25 37.19
N PHE A 874 34.57 19.04 36.62
CA PHE A 874 34.07 17.74 36.17
C PHE A 874 33.93 17.73 34.63
N PRO A 875 34.99 17.33 33.89
CA PRO A 875 34.99 17.34 32.42
C PRO A 875 33.89 16.47 31.81
N VAL A 876 33.51 16.80 30.57
CA VAL A 876 32.50 16.07 29.79
C VAL A 876 32.92 14.61 29.58
N SER A 877 32.12 13.69 30.11
CA SER A 877 32.30 12.24 29.99
C SER A 877 31.84 11.68 28.64
N LEU A 878 32.23 10.44 28.32
CA LEU A 878 31.77 9.74 27.11
C LEU A 878 30.24 9.51 27.13
N TYR A 879 29.70 9.12 28.29
CA TYR A 879 28.26 9.06 28.55
C TYR A 879 27.52 10.37 28.27
N GLU A 880 28.08 11.53 28.60
CA GLU A 880 27.43 12.80 28.28
C GLU A 880 27.41 13.11 26.77
N LYS A 881 28.45 12.73 26.04
CA LYS A 881 28.46 12.81 24.57
C LYS A 881 27.43 11.87 23.96
N HIS A 882 27.36 10.62 24.44
CA HIS A 882 26.31 9.66 24.09
C HIS A 882 24.92 10.26 24.33
N ARG A 883 24.65 10.78 25.54
CA ARG A 883 23.40 11.45 25.90
C ARG A 883 23.06 12.58 24.93
N ASN A 884 23.99 13.49 24.69
CA ASN A 884 23.73 14.66 23.86
C ASN A 884 23.37 14.27 22.42
N LYS A 885 24.04 13.27 21.85
CA LYS A 885 23.68 12.69 20.56
C LYS A 885 22.32 11.98 20.58
N ALA A 886 22.06 11.13 21.57
CA ALA A 886 20.79 10.42 21.68
C ALA A 886 19.59 11.38 21.83
N ILE A 887 19.75 12.44 22.64
CA ILE A 887 18.72 13.47 22.81
C ILE A 887 18.53 14.28 21.53
N TYR A 888 19.60 14.57 20.79
CA TYR A 888 19.51 15.22 19.49
C TYR A 888 18.67 14.42 18.48
N GLU A 889 18.88 13.11 18.37
CA GLU A 889 18.08 12.23 17.51
C GLU A 889 16.58 12.20 17.90
N LEU A 890 16.29 12.29 19.20
CA LEU A 890 14.95 12.22 19.76
C LEU A 890 14.16 13.54 19.69
N GLN A 891 14.78 14.66 20.07
CA GLN A 891 14.13 15.96 20.28
C GLN A 891 14.57 17.07 19.28
N GLY A 892 15.72 16.89 18.62
CA GLY A 892 16.30 17.81 17.64
C GLY A 892 17.26 18.87 18.21
N ASN A 893 17.37 19.00 19.53
CA ASN A 893 18.21 19.98 20.24
C ASN A 893 19.46 19.35 20.87
N ARG A 894 20.60 20.07 20.81
CA ARG A 894 21.87 19.73 21.49
C ARG A 894 22.18 20.66 22.65
N ASN A 895 22.96 20.17 23.61
CA ASN A 895 23.57 20.94 24.69
C ASN A 895 24.98 21.41 24.28
N PRO A 896 25.20 22.72 24.03
CA PRO A 896 26.49 23.26 23.56
C PRO A 896 27.59 23.16 24.62
N LEU A 897 27.24 22.94 25.90
CA LEU A 897 28.20 22.81 26.98
C LEU A 897 28.81 21.40 27.04
N ILE A 898 28.21 20.44 26.32
CA ILE A 898 28.77 19.10 26.09
C ILE A 898 29.60 19.08 24.80
N ASP A 899 29.12 19.73 23.73
CA ASP A 899 29.82 19.77 22.43
C ASP A 899 31.04 20.70 22.43
N PHE A 900 30.91 21.87 23.08
CA PHE A 900 31.94 22.91 23.18
C PHE A 900 32.11 23.38 24.64
N PRO A 901 32.55 22.52 25.58
CA PRO A 901 32.65 22.85 27.00
C PRO A 901 33.48 24.11 27.30
N GLN A 902 34.46 24.44 26.45
CA GLN A 902 35.25 25.67 26.54
C GLN A 902 34.44 26.97 26.36
N CYS A 903 33.26 26.94 25.72
CA CYS A 903 32.47 28.15 25.46
C CYS A 903 31.72 28.68 26.69
N ALA A 904 31.55 27.88 27.76
CA ALA A 904 30.71 28.20 28.92
C ALA A 904 31.06 29.56 29.55
N ASN A 905 32.35 29.85 29.76
CA ASN A 905 32.81 31.13 30.33
C ASN A 905 32.56 32.34 29.40
N GLY A 906 32.28 32.11 28.11
CA GLY A 906 31.95 33.11 27.12
C GLY A 906 30.45 33.43 27.02
N ILE A 907 29.59 32.78 27.82
CA ILE A 907 28.13 32.95 27.76
C ILE A 907 27.63 33.76 28.98
N ASP A 908 26.76 34.74 28.77
CA ASP A 908 26.11 35.49 29.85
C ASP A 908 24.78 34.84 30.26
N PHE A 909 24.87 33.79 31.08
CA PHE A 909 23.68 33.06 31.58
C PHE A 909 22.76 33.92 32.47
N SER A 910 23.24 35.05 33.02
CA SER A 910 22.43 35.92 33.88
C SER A 910 21.22 36.50 33.14
N LEU A 911 21.31 36.64 31.81
CA LEU A 911 20.22 37.06 30.93
C LEU A 911 18.98 36.14 30.98
N SER A 912 19.14 34.90 31.44
CA SER A 912 18.03 33.96 31.63
C SER A 912 17.20 34.25 32.89
N LEU A 913 17.79 34.96 33.86
CA LEU A 913 17.21 35.27 35.17
C LEU A 913 16.60 36.68 35.25
N VAL A 914 16.52 37.41 34.14
CA VAL A 914 15.90 38.74 34.03
C VAL A 914 14.44 38.62 33.63
#